data_AF-A0A229VZ71-F1
#
_entry.id   AF-A0A229VZ71-F1
#
_cell.length_a   1.000
_cell.length_b   1.000
_cell.length_c   1.000
_cell.angle_alpha   90.00
_cell.angle_beta   90.00
_cell.angle_gamma   90.00
#
_symmetry.space_group_name_H-M   'P 1'
#
loop_
_entity.id
_entity.type
_entity.pdbx_description
1 polymer ?
#
loop_
_entity_poly.entity_id
_entity_poly.type
_entity_poly.pdbx_seq_one_letter_code
_entity_poly.pdbx_strand_id
1 'polypeptide(L)'
;MRQYDKKQLVNSDLFQAMKGSEQAVKATNLHYVVATQTLEVGIDADFCTLITELPAASALVQRAGRVNRRGTRDSGRIIVFREPDLSKTPKGVYSAEELEYASHWLETFEGADSGISAWTCTQNPPRSAELSRAALQRLESWDAENLSHTDEELAADMMLPFQNPSDINLWLRDDLLFQDDPNIGVVVRSLPENDADALGLLDAARPVADEAFPIRNRSQIAEIAKRSHDGTSFRIFIVRARETGENAVTLWSESVGSLPDCLQSGDTLVVDSSAPLFDRNLHTLKTAGGECETDVYNLCQNSGVVLSIADDDDALKRIFAVIRSADVPDDSDTPNEDSSGSSSSDMDSCLLRNVLIDEADLEYLRRAIQSHTVGRTGNGYDSVGQNSMQEFVENYENMPTERFVFPALATEEDRLSWLVLQRSENSLDDVSLQEMRKAISGRRNDPVHLNTDDGHQHSVARRAERFLQILGLSDGTCHDVMTAALHHDDGKKDPRFQKLLHFRIREPQSYDDETYLAKSQYYSPVYEARIRREMNLRGWRHEQRSAAECWANHDVIGANDIELVTRLAGTSHGHGRSCFRDNAETLIPRYVMEHDDTGPAPSINDIRRAARELFDNGVWERIISHTDERYGYWGVAYLEAILRAADITISAEGR
;
A
#
# COMPACT_ATOMS: atom_id res chain seq x y z
N MET A 1 -9.27 -11.84 -10.24
CA MET A 1 -8.11 -11.02 -10.61
C MET A 1 -7.22 -10.84 -9.43
N ARG A 2 -5.92 -10.86 -9.70
CA ARG A 2 -4.89 -10.43 -8.76
C ARG A 2 -4.93 -8.90 -8.62
N GLN A 3 -4.34 -8.39 -7.55
CA GLN A 3 -4.40 -6.96 -7.23
C GLN A 3 -3.63 -6.11 -8.26
N TYR A 4 -2.60 -6.63 -8.92
CA TYR A 4 -1.94 -5.99 -10.06
C TYR A 4 -2.93 -5.63 -11.18
N ASP A 5 -3.72 -6.58 -11.69
CA ASP A 5 -4.65 -6.30 -12.80
C ASP A 5 -5.77 -5.34 -12.34
N LYS A 6 -6.15 -5.39 -11.06
CA LYS A 6 -7.07 -4.42 -10.46
C LYS A 6 -6.50 -3.00 -10.48
N LYS A 7 -5.22 -2.82 -10.13
CA LYS A 7 -4.53 -1.50 -10.20
C LYS A 7 -4.50 -0.98 -11.64
N GLN A 8 -4.19 -1.84 -12.61
CA GLN A 8 -4.23 -1.49 -14.04
C GLN A 8 -5.63 -1.05 -14.47
N LEU A 9 -6.67 -1.78 -14.05
CA LEU A 9 -8.05 -1.41 -14.34
C LEU A 9 -8.39 -0.04 -13.75
N VAL A 10 -8.08 0.22 -12.47
CA VAL A 10 -8.39 1.49 -11.78
C VAL A 10 -7.76 2.71 -12.47
N ASN A 11 -6.59 2.54 -13.08
CA ASN A 11 -5.90 3.60 -13.81
C ASN A 11 -6.32 3.74 -15.28
N SER A 12 -7.22 2.88 -15.77
CA SER A 12 -7.63 2.86 -17.17
C SER A 12 -8.79 3.82 -17.49
N ASP A 13 -8.91 4.19 -18.77
CA ASP A 13 -10.09 4.90 -19.28
C ASP A 13 -11.38 4.09 -19.08
N LEU A 14 -11.32 2.76 -19.03
CA LEU A 14 -12.49 1.92 -18.74
C LEU A 14 -13.03 2.21 -17.33
N PHE A 15 -12.15 2.34 -16.34
CA PHE A 15 -12.58 2.68 -14.99
C PHE A 15 -13.13 4.10 -14.90
N GLN A 16 -12.52 5.08 -15.58
CA GLN A 16 -13.08 6.43 -15.67
C GLN A 16 -14.46 6.44 -16.35
N ALA A 17 -14.65 5.60 -17.37
CA ALA A 17 -15.94 5.41 -18.01
C ALA A 17 -16.98 4.82 -17.04
N MET A 18 -16.60 3.82 -16.21
CA MET A 18 -17.46 3.26 -15.16
C MET A 18 -17.82 4.29 -14.07
N LYS A 19 -16.93 5.24 -13.78
CA LYS A 19 -17.22 6.38 -12.90
C LYS A 19 -18.15 7.42 -13.55
N GLY A 20 -18.53 7.26 -14.81
CA GLY A 20 -19.44 8.17 -15.51
C GLY A 20 -18.76 9.32 -16.26
N SER A 21 -17.48 9.19 -16.66
CA SER A 21 -16.83 10.16 -17.55
C SER A 21 -17.32 9.99 -18.99
N GLU A 22 -18.03 10.98 -19.54
CA GLU A 22 -18.53 10.92 -20.91
C GLU A 22 -17.42 10.81 -21.97
N GLN A 23 -16.28 11.48 -21.73
CA GLN A 23 -15.13 11.41 -22.62
C GLN A 23 -14.54 10.00 -22.64
N ALA A 24 -14.38 9.39 -21.47
CA ALA A 24 -13.84 8.04 -21.36
C ALA A 24 -14.81 6.99 -21.92
N VAL A 25 -16.13 7.15 -21.72
CA VAL A 25 -17.15 6.30 -22.36
C VAL A 25 -17.05 6.34 -23.88
N LYS A 26 -16.89 7.53 -24.48
CA LYS A 26 -16.71 7.68 -25.93
C LYS A 26 -15.39 7.08 -26.42
N ALA A 27 -14.30 7.27 -25.67
CA ALA A 27 -12.98 6.75 -26.03
C ALA A 27 -12.91 5.22 -25.99
N THR A 28 -13.52 4.62 -24.97
CA THR A 28 -13.51 3.16 -24.75
C THR A 28 -14.65 2.43 -25.46
N ASN A 29 -15.66 3.17 -25.93
CA ASN A 29 -16.92 2.62 -26.45
C ASN A 29 -17.61 1.66 -25.46
N LEU A 30 -17.52 1.97 -24.15
CA LEU A 30 -18.15 1.16 -23.09
C LEU A 30 -19.68 1.33 -23.11
N HIS A 31 -20.40 0.24 -23.34
CA HIS A 31 -21.87 0.23 -23.35
C HIS A 31 -22.49 -0.50 -22.16
N TYR A 32 -21.88 -1.60 -21.72
CA TYR A 32 -22.40 -2.47 -20.67
C TYR A 32 -21.31 -2.87 -19.70
N VAL A 33 -21.65 -2.90 -18.42
CA VAL A 33 -20.82 -3.44 -17.35
C VAL A 33 -21.58 -4.60 -16.74
N VAL A 34 -20.95 -5.78 -16.77
CA VAL A 34 -21.46 -6.97 -16.09
C VAL A 34 -20.60 -7.16 -14.85
N ALA A 35 -21.22 -7.18 -13.67
CA ALA A 35 -20.52 -7.28 -12.41
C ALA A 35 -21.26 -8.18 -11.42
N THR A 36 -20.51 -8.68 -10.43
CA THR A 36 -21.06 -9.36 -9.26
C THR A 36 -21.36 -8.34 -8.15
N GLN A 37 -21.69 -8.81 -6.94
CA GLN A 37 -21.90 -7.97 -5.75
C GLN A 37 -20.71 -7.04 -5.43
N THR A 38 -19.52 -7.28 -5.98
CA THR A 38 -18.34 -6.43 -5.72
C THR A 38 -18.51 -4.98 -6.15
N LEU A 39 -19.36 -4.71 -7.16
CA LEU A 39 -19.67 -3.35 -7.61
C LEU A 39 -20.53 -2.56 -6.60
N GLU A 40 -21.22 -3.26 -5.70
CA GLU A 40 -22.16 -2.66 -4.76
C GLU A 40 -21.45 -1.78 -3.74
N VAL A 41 -20.28 -2.19 -3.25
CA VAL A 41 -19.51 -1.49 -2.20
C VAL A 41 -18.13 -1.02 -2.66
N GLY A 42 -17.56 -1.63 -3.71
CA GLY A 42 -16.14 -1.50 -4.00
C GLY A 42 -15.71 -0.32 -4.88
N ILE A 43 -16.64 0.36 -5.57
CA ILE A 43 -16.28 1.45 -6.50
C ILE A 43 -17.30 2.60 -6.51
N ASP A 44 -16.83 3.83 -6.73
CA ASP A 44 -17.68 5.01 -6.92
C ASP A 44 -18.16 5.12 -8.38
N ALA A 45 -19.07 4.23 -8.78
CA ALA A 45 -19.63 4.18 -10.12
C ALA A 45 -20.97 4.94 -10.26
N ASP A 46 -21.23 5.42 -11.49
CA ASP A 46 -22.46 6.15 -11.85
C ASP A 46 -23.03 5.66 -13.20
N PHE A 47 -24.07 4.84 -13.14
CA PHE A 47 -24.73 4.25 -14.29
C PHE A 47 -26.10 4.88 -14.57
N CYS A 48 -26.57 4.81 -15.82
CA CYS A 48 -27.92 5.27 -16.19
C CYS A 48 -29.00 4.19 -16.00
N THR A 49 -28.62 2.91 -16.04
CA THR A 49 -29.55 1.79 -15.97
C THR A 49 -28.93 0.60 -15.26
N LEU A 50 -29.72 -0.03 -14.38
CA LEU A 50 -29.41 -1.31 -13.73
C LEU A 50 -30.37 -2.38 -14.26
N ILE A 51 -29.79 -3.53 -14.61
CA ILE A 51 -30.50 -4.75 -14.96
C ILE A 51 -30.02 -5.80 -13.97
N THR A 52 -30.93 -6.37 -13.18
CA THR A 52 -30.54 -7.25 -12.09
C THR A 52 -31.59 -8.32 -11.82
N GLU A 53 -31.17 -9.52 -11.43
CA GLU A 53 -32.08 -10.46 -10.77
C GLU A 53 -32.45 -9.90 -9.38
N LEU A 54 -33.62 -10.29 -8.86
CA LEU A 54 -34.08 -9.90 -7.53
C LEU A 54 -33.06 -10.34 -6.47
N PRO A 55 -32.38 -9.40 -5.78
CA PRO A 55 -31.53 -9.74 -4.64
C PRO A 55 -32.28 -9.49 -3.33
N ALA A 56 -31.63 -9.71 -2.18
CA ALA A 56 -32.13 -9.18 -0.91
C ALA A 56 -32.31 -7.65 -0.99
N ALA A 57 -33.28 -7.10 -0.25
CA ALA A 57 -33.66 -5.68 -0.31
C ALA A 57 -32.47 -4.74 -0.02
N SER A 58 -31.62 -5.08 0.94
CA SER A 58 -30.41 -4.32 1.29
C SER A 58 -29.41 -4.25 0.13
N ALA A 59 -29.13 -5.38 -0.53
CA ALA A 59 -28.28 -5.42 -1.72
C ALA A 59 -28.89 -4.64 -2.90
N LEU A 60 -30.22 -4.66 -3.06
CA LEU A 60 -30.89 -3.85 -4.08
C LEU A 60 -30.69 -2.35 -3.85
N VAL A 61 -30.76 -1.87 -2.60
CA VAL A 61 -30.45 -0.47 -2.26
C VAL A 61 -29.01 -0.12 -2.63
N GLN A 62 -28.04 -0.99 -2.33
CA GLN A 62 -26.65 -0.76 -2.69
C GLN A 62 -26.45 -0.68 -4.21
N ARG A 63 -27.07 -1.59 -4.99
CA ARG A 63 -27.07 -1.55 -6.46
C ARG A 63 -27.73 -0.28 -7.00
N ALA A 64 -28.88 0.10 -6.45
CA ALA A 64 -29.61 1.31 -6.82
C ALA A 64 -28.78 2.57 -6.55
N GLY A 65 -27.96 2.58 -5.48
CA GLY A 65 -27.03 3.66 -5.15
C GLY A 65 -25.89 3.88 -6.17
N ARG A 66 -25.77 3.01 -7.18
CA ARG A 66 -24.87 3.16 -8.34
C ARG A 66 -25.58 3.67 -9.60
N VAL A 67 -26.89 3.86 -9.54
CA VAL A 67 -27.71 4.37 -10.65
C VAL A 67 -28.04 5.83 -10.40
N ASN A 68 -27.68 6.70 -11.34
CA ASN A 68 -27.82 8.15 -11.21
C ASN A 68 -27.27 8.70 -9.88
N ARG A 69 -26.14 8.14 -9.44
CA ARG A 69 -25.50 8.43 -8.15
C ARG A 69 -25.14 9.90 -8.00
N ARG A 70 -24.73 10.54 -9.10
CA ARG A 70 -24.35 11.95 -9.12
C ARG A 70 -25.54 12.91 -9.20
N GLY A 71 -26.75 12.39 -9.42
CA GLY A 71 -27.95 13.22 -9.60
C GLY A 71 -27.91 14.13 -10.83
N THR A 72 -27.06 13.83 -11.83
CA THR A 72 -26.90 14.63 -13.05
C THR A 72 -27.96 14.33 -14.11
N ARG A 73 -28.75 13.27 -13.92
CA ARG A 73 -29.86 12.87 -14.80
C ARG A 73 -31.19 13.06 -14.07
N ASP A 74 -32.24 13.34 -14.82
CA ASP A 74 -33.59 13.48 -14.26
C ASP A 74 -34.08 12.19 -13.57
N SER A 75 -33.64 11.02 -14.07
CA SER A 75 -33.97 9.72 -13.48
C SER A 75 -32.94 8.65 -13.85
N GLY A 76 -32.95 7.56 -13.08
CA GLY A 76 -32.20 6.33 -13.32
C GLY A 76 -33.14 5.14 -13.44
N ARG A 77 -32.92 4.25 -14.41
CA ARG A 77 -33.81 3.10 -14.64
C ARG A 77 -33.30 1.85 -13.95
N ILE A 78 -34.15 1.18 -13.18
CA ILE A 78 -33.83 -0.11 -12.55
C ILE A 78 -34.82 -1.15 -13.05
N ILE A 79 -34.31 -2.25 -13.59
CA ILE A 79 -35.09 -3.38 -14.09
C ILE A 79 -34.73 -4.60 -13.25
N VAL A 80 -35.68 -5.10 -12.48
CA VAL A 80 -35.53 -6.26 -11.61
C VAL A 80 -36.25 -7.45 -12.21
N PHE A 81 -35.53 -8.55 -12.43
CA PHE A 81 -36.09 -9.82 -12.89
C PHE A 81 -36.29 -10.74 -11.69
N ARG A 82 -37.50 -11.31 -11.56
CA ARG A 82 -37.84 -12.28 -10.52
C ARG A 82 -38.22 -13.60 -11.17
N GLU A 83 -37.62 -14.69 -10.72
CA GLU A 83 -38.13 -16.04 -11.00
C GLU A 83 -39.43 -16.23 -10.21
N PRO A 84 -40.58 -16.43 -10.87
CA PRO A 84 -41.86 -16.62 -10.19
C PRO A 84 -41.88 -17.90 -9.33
N ASP A 85 -41.11 -18.94 -9.71
CA ASP A 85 -41.02 -20.19 -8.95
C ASP A 85 -39.73 -20.24 -8.11
N LEU A 86 -39.82 -19.79 -6.85
CA LEU A 86 -38.67 -19.76 -5.92
C LEU A 86 -38.05 -21.14 -5.65
N SER A 87 -38.75 -22.24 -5.94
CA SER A 87 -38.20 -23.60 -5.83
C SER A 87 -37.21 -23.94 -6.95
N LYS A 88 -37.27 -23.18 -8.06
CA LYS A 88 -36.33 -23.26 -9.19
C LYS A 88 -35.16 -22.30 -9.06
N THR A 89 -35.22 -21.38 -8.10
CA THR A 89 -34.05 -20.57 -7.74
C THR A 89 -32.97 -21.53 -7.24
N PRO A 90 -31.77 -21.54 -7.86
CA PRO A 90 -30.64 -22.31 -7.33
C PRO A 90 -30.43 -21.99 -5.85
N LYS A 91 -29.84 -22.90 -5.06
CA LYS A 91 -29.29 -22.52 -3.74
C LYS A 91 -28.25 -21.41 -3.98
N GLY A 92 -28.69 -20.17 -3.90
CA GLY A 92 -27.94 -18.98 -4.21
C GLY A 92 -27.49 -18.25 -2.95
N VAL A 93 -26.93 -17.07 -3.13
CA VAL A 93 -26.41 -16.22 -2.04
C VAL A 93 -27.54 -15.75 -1.10
N TYR A 94 -28.78 -15.69 -1.58
CA TYR A 94 -29.94 -15.24 -0.81
C TYR A 94 -30.93 -16.38 -0.59
N SER A 95 -31.54 -16.40 0.60
CA SER A 95 -32.61 -17.33 0.95
C SER A 95 -33.93 -16.98 0.24
N ALA A 96 -34.82 -17.98 0.11
CA ALA A 96 -36.14 -17.75 -0.47
C ALA A 96 -36.97 -16.73 0.33
N GLU A 97 -36.83 -16.69 1.65
CA GLU A 97 -37.48 -15.72 2.53
C GLU A 97 -36.99 -14.29 2.26
N GLU A 98 -35.69 -14.08 2.09
CA GLU A 98 -35.12 -12.77 1.73
C GLU A 98 -35.61 -12.28 0.37
N LEU A 99 -35.70 -13.17 -0.61
CA LEU A 99 -36.21 -12.85 -1.94
C LEU A 99 -37.71 -12.51 -1.92
N GLU A 100 -38.51 -13.27 -1.16
CA GLU A 100 -39.93 -12.99 -0.98
C GLU A 100 -40.16 -11.66 -0.26
N TYR A 101 -39.40 -11.38 0.79
CA TYR A 101 -39.41 -10.10 1.49
C TYR A 101 -39.02 -8.95 0.54
N ALA A 102 -37.94 -9.10 -0.22
CA ALA A 102 -37.47 -8.07 -1.15
C ALA A 102 -38.53 -7.72 -2.21
N SER A 103 -39.28 -8.71 -2.68
CA SER A 103 -40.39 -8.47 -3.60
C SER A 103 -41.51 -7.64 -2.95
N HIS A 104 -41.96 -8.00 -1.75
CA HIS A 104 -43.00 -7.24 -1.05
C HIS A 104 -42.53 -5.83 -0.67
N TRP A 105 -41.24 -5.69 -0.31
CA TRP A 105 -40.64 -4.40 -0.03
C TRP A 105 -40.63 -3.49 -1.27
N LEU A 106 -40.37 -4.05 -2.47
CA LEU A 106 -40.45 -3.27 -3.72
C LEU A 106 -41.85 -2.73 -4.02
N GLU A 107 -42.90 -3.50 -3.70
CA GLU A 107 -44.29 -3.08 -3.87
C GLU A 107 -44.63 -1.83 -3.03
N THR A 108 -43.90 -1.59 -1.92
CA THR A 108 -44.11 -0.38 -1.09
C THR A 108 -43.75 0.93 -1.79
N PHE A 109 -42.99 0.87 -2.91
CA PHE A 109 -42.65 2.04 -3.72
C PHE A 109 -43.60 2.26 -4.89
N GLU A 110 -44.62 1.40 -5.09
CA GLU A 110 -45.61 1.62 -6.13
C GLU A 110 -46.37 2.93 -5.87
N GLY A 111 -46.36 3.83 -6.86
CA GLY A 111 -46.97 5.16 -6.77
C GLY A 111 -46.12 6.24 -6.10
N ALA A 112 -44.90 5.93 -5.66
CA ALA A 112 -43.94 6.95 -5.24
C ALA A 112 -43.31 7.64 -6.47
N ASP A 113 -43.44 8.97 -6.57
CA ASP A 113 -42.92 9.75 -7.71
C ASP A 113 -41.41 9.58 -7.93
N SER A 114 -40.65 9.31 -6.86
CA SER A 114 -39.19 9.15 -6.89
C SER A 114 -38.70 7.70 -6.94
N GLY A 115 -39.60 6.71 -6.92
CA GLY A 115 -39.24 5.28 -6.89
C GLY A 115 -38.28 4.90 -5.74
N ILE A 116 -37.28 4.08 -6.03
CA ILE A 116 -36.21 3.67 -5.08
C ILE A 116 -35.10 4.73 -5.04
N SER A 117 -35.26 5.71 -4.15
CA SER A 117 -34.33 6.82 -3.95
C SER A 117 -33.76 6.76 -2.53
N ALA A 118 -32.65 7.46 -2.27
CA ALA A 118 -32.08 7.52 -0.92
C ALA A 118 -33.13 7.99 0.11
N TRP A 119 -33.98 8.96 -0.23
CA TRP A 119 -35.02 9.47 0.65
C TRP A 119 -36.17 8.48 0.87
N THR A 120 -36.65 7.80 -0.17
CA THR A 120 -37.73 6.82 0.00
C THR A 120 -37.26 5.57 0.74
N CYS A 121 -35.99 5.18 0.57
CA CYS A 121 -35.37 4.12 1.35
C CYS A 121 -35.18 4.50 2.82
N THR A 122 -34.98 5.78 3.19
CA THR A 122 -34.94 6.17 4.62
C THR A 122 -36.32 6.17 5.25
N GLN A 123 -37.39 6.44 4.49
CA GLN A 123 -38.77 6.33 4.96
C GLN A 123 -39.24 4.87 5.08
N ASN A 124 -38.77 4.00 4.18
CA ASN A 124 -39.09 2.57 4.16
C ASN A 124 -37.78 1.74 4.13
N PRO A 125 -37.03 1.67 5.25
CA PRO A 125 -35.74 1.00 5.27
C PRO A 125 -35.87 -0.49 4.95
N PRO A 126 -34.94 -1.07 4.16
CA PRO A 126 -34.91 -2.52 3.97
C PRO A 126 -34.59 -3.21 5.29
N ARG A 127 -35.07 -4.43 5.48
CA ARG A 127 -34.66 -5.31 6.59
C ARG A 127 -33.13 -5.48 6.56
N SER A 128 -32.50 -5.41 7.73
CA SER A 128 -31.09 -5.74 7.90
C SER A 128 -30.80 -7.18 7.50
N ALA A 129 -29.62 -7.45 6.94
CA ALA A 129 -29.18 -8.82 6.67
C ALA A 129 -29.21 -9.64 7.97
N GLU A 130 -29.65 -10.89 7.88
CA GLU A 130 -29.56 -11.81 9.01
C GLU A 130 -28.09 -12.13 9.29
N LEU A 131 -27.69 -12.05 10.55
CA LEU A 131 -26.34 -12.43 10.95
C LEU A 131 -26.21 -13.95 10.85
N SER A 132 -25.16 -14.43 10.19
CA SER A 132 -24.85 -15.86 10.14
C SER A 132 -24.35 -16.42 11.48
N ARG A 133 -24.00 -15.54 12.43
CA ARG A 133 -23.58 -15.89 13.81
C ARG A 133 -24.55 -15.37 14.85
N ALA A 134 -24.71 -16.14 15.94
CA ALA A 134 -25.57 -15.78 17.06
C ALA A 134 -25.07 -14.56 17.87
N ALA A 135 -23.77 -14.26 17.82
CA ALA A 135 -23.16 -13.11 18.50
C ALA A 135 -22.00 -12.55 17.67
N LEU A 136 -21.94 -11.22 17.55
CA LEU A 136 -20.78 -10.53 16.96
C LEU A 136 -19.61 -10.54 17.96
N GLN A 137 -18.38 -10.54 17.43
CA GLN A 137 -17.19 -10.27 18.25
C GLN A 137 -17.33 -8.89 18.89
N ARG A 138 -17.07 -8.78 20.20
CA ARG A 138 -17.11 -7.51 20.90
C ARG A 138 -15.74 -6.85 20.78
N LEU A 139 -15.70 -5.64 20.25
CA LEU A 139 -14.49 -4.81 20.30
C LEU A 139 -14.16 -4.46 21.75
N GLU A 140 -12.92 -4.73 22.14
CA GLU A 140 -12.31 -4.23 23.36
C GLU A 140 -11.65 -2.87 23.10
N SER A 141 -11.26 -2.15 24.15
CA SER A 141 -10.71 -0.79 23.99
C SER A 141 -9.44 -0.78 23.15
N TRP A 142 -8.57 -1.79 23.30
CA TRP A 142 -7.36 -1.92 22.48
C TRP A 142 -7.68 -2.28 21.01
N ASP A 143 -8.77 -3.01 20.74
CA ASP A 143 -9.20 -3.30 19.37
C ASP A 143 -9.70 -2.00 18.71
N ALA A 144 -10.46 -1.19 19.44
CA ALA A 144 -10.92 0.11 18.97
C ALA A 144 -9.76 1.08 18.71
N GLU A 145 -8.76 1.10 19.60
CA GLU A 145 -7.54 1.89 19.42
C GLU A 145 -6.78 1.45 18.15
N ASN A 146 -6.54 0.15 17.99
CA ASN A 146 -5.87 -0.42 16.81
C ASN A 146 -6.65 -0.11 15.51
N LEU A 147 -7.97 -0.33 15.50
CA LEU A 147 -8.80 -0.08 14.31
C LEU A 147 -9.01 1.42 14.02
N SER A 148 -8.69 2.30 14.96
CA SER A 148 -8.79 3.74 14.76
C SER A 148 -7.61 4.34 14.00
N HIS A 149 -6.56 3.57 13.69
CA HIS A 149 -5.42 4.06 12.92
C HIS A 149 -5.84 4.62 11.57
N THR A 150 -5.29 5.78 11.22
CA THR A 150 -5.59 6.46 9.95
C THR A 150 -4.61 6.06 8.84
N ASP A 151 -3.59 5.26 9.15
CA ASP A 151 -2.64 4.71 8.20
C ASP A 151 -2.88 3.20 7.98
N GLU A 152 -3.01 2.80 6.70
CA GLU A 152 -3.43 1.45 6.30
C GLU A 152 -2.33 0.41 6.52
N GLU A 153 -1.07 0.77 6.26
CA GLU A 153 0.09 -0.12 6.49
C GLU A 153 0.28 -0.35 7.99
N LEU A 154 0.23 0.71 8.81
CA LEU A 154 0.27 0.59 10.28
C LEU A 154 -0.87 -0.27 10.84
N ALA A 155 -2.10 -0.08 10.38
CA ALA A 155 -3.24 -0.85 10.85
C ALA A 155 -3.11 -2.36 10.51
N ALA A 156 -2.50 -2.68 9.38
CA ALA A 156 -2.31 -4.06 8.91
C ALA A 156 -1.06 -4.74 9.51
N ASP A 157 0.04 -4.00 9.68
CA ASP A 157 1.37 -4.52 10.03
C ASP A 157 1.76 -4.34 11.50
N MET A 158 0.85 -3.91 12.38
CA MET A 158 1.11 -3.87 13.83
C MET A 158 1.40 -5.27 14.38
N MET A 159 2.68 -5.67 14.33
CA MET A 159 3.26 -6.81 15.00
C MET A 159 3.97 -6.31 16.25
N LEU A 160 3.43 -6.63 17.43
CA LEU A 160 4.27 -6.62 18.63
C LEU A 160 5.23 -7.82 18.57
N PRO A 161 6.43 -7.73 19.17
CA PRO A 161 7.29 -8.90 19.32
C PRO A 161 6.50 -10.05 19.94
N PHE A 162 6.52 -11.23 19.30
CA PHE A 162 5.78 -12.43 19.70
C PHE A 162 4.24 -12.40 19.53
N GLN A 163 3.69 -11.41 18.82
CA GLN A 163 2.28 -11.40 18.43
C GLN A 163 2.12 -11.51 16.90
N ASN A 164 1.06 -12.21 16.48
CA ASN A 164 0.66 -12.22 15.07
C ASN A 164 0.04 -10.87 14.71
N PRO A 165 0.09 -10.44 13.43
CA PRO A 165 -0.61 -9.25 12.98
C PRO A 165 -2.11 -9.38 13.30
N SER A 166 -2.78 -8.25 13.51
CA SER A 166 -4.23 -8.24 13.76
C SER A 166 -4.94 -8.92 12.59
N ASP A 167 -5.58 -10.08 12.84
CA ASP A 167 -6.35 -10.76 11.80
C ASP A 167 -7.67 -10.00 11.58
N ILE A 168 -7.65 -8.99 10.71
CA ILE A 168 -8.83 -8.22 10.35
C ILE A 168 -9.95 -9.12 9.81
N ASN A 169 -9.61 -10.30 9.27
CA ASN A 169 -10.61 -11.28 8.83
C ASN A 169 -11.43 -11.83 10.00
N LEU A 170 -10.93 -11.83 11.23
CA LEU A 170 -11.72 -12.20 12.41
C LEU A 170 -12.94 -11.28 12.57
N TRP A 171 -12.77 -10.00 12.27
CA TRP A 171 -13.78 -8.96 12.37
C TRP A 171 -14.65 -8.84 11.10
N LEU A 172 -14.10 -9.18 9.93
CA LEU A 172 -14.78 -9.08 8.63
C LEU A 172 -15.51 -10.36 8.21
N ARG A 173 -15.09 -11.54 8.68
CA ARG A 173 -15.81 -12.78 8.39
C ARG A 173 -17.12 -12.74 9.14
N ASP A 174 -18.23 -12.90 8.43
CA ASP A 174 -19.53 -13.15 9.04
C ASP A 174 -19.66 -14.62 9.45
N ASP A 175 -19.10 -15.55 8.68
CA ASP A 175 -19.16 -16.99 8.91
C ASP A 175 -17.78 -17.59 9.26
N LEU A 176 -17.73 -18.42 10.32
CA LEU A 176 -16.55 -19.19 10.73
C LEU A 176 -16.56 -20.62 10.19
N LEU A 177 -17.54 -20.99 9.36
CA LEU A 177 -17.56 -22.28 8.69
C LEU A 177 -16.27 -22.45 7.87
N PHE A 178 -15.45 -23.39 8.32
CA PHE A 178 -14.10 -23.76 7.84
C PHE A 178 -13.99 -24.08 6.32
N GLN A 179 -15.10 -24.05 5.58
CA GLN A 179 -15.19 -24.72 4.28
C GLN A 179 -14.99 -23.83 3.05
N ASP A 180 -15.16 -22.50 3.12
CA ASP A 180 -15.34 -21.74 1.88
C ASP A 180 -14.21 -20.78 1.47
N ASP A 181 -13.40 -20.22 2.38
CA ASP A 181 -12.26 -19.38 1.96
C ASP A 181 -10.93 -19.89 2.54
N PRO A 182 -10.07 -20.53 1.73
CA PRO A 182 -8.81 -21.06 2.22
C PRO A 182 -7.79 -19.99 2.63
N ASN A 183 -8.00 -18.69 2.34
CA ASN A 183 -6.96 -17.66 2.43
C ASN A 183 -5.67 -18.11 1.72
N ILE A 184 -5.81 -18.71 0.54
CA ILE A 184 -4.69 -19.21 -0.29
C ILE A 184 -4.75 -18.53 -1.66
N GLY A 185 -3.59 -18.08 -2.13
CA GLY A 185 -3.41 -17.52 -3.46
C GLY A 185 -2.72 -18.49 -4.41
N VAL A 186 -2.94 -18.32 -5.72
CA VAL A 186 -2.10 -18.91 -6.78
C VAL A 186 -1.32 -17.81 -7.47
N VAL A 187 -0.04 -18.01 -7.66
CA VAL A 187 0.89 -17.11 -8.33
C VAL A 187 1.50 -17.81 -9.54
N VAL A 188 1.77 -17.04 -10.59
CA VAL A 188 2.40 -17.52 -11.81
C VAL A 188 3.83 -16.98 -11.89
N ARG A 189 4.82 -17.87 -12.02
CA ARG A 189 6.24 -17.48 -12.17
C ARG A 189 6.93 -18.15 -13.36
N SER A 190 7.87 -17.45 -13.97
CA SER A 190 8.79 -18.02 -14.95
C SER A 190 10.02 -18.56 -14.22
N LEU A 191 10.09 -19.87 -14.03
CA LEU A 191 11.06 -20.53 -13.14
C LEU A 191 12.12 -21.35 -13.90
N PRO A 192 13.32 -21.55 -13.30
CA PRO A 192 14.33 -22.49 -13.80
C PRO A 192 13.79 -23.91 -13.97
N GLU A 193 14.27 -24.64 -14.98
CA GLU A 193 13.89 -26.05 -15.18
C GLU A 193 14.37 -26.95 -14.03
N ASN A 194 15.51 -26.60 -13.41
CA ASN A 194 16.03 -27.31 -12.24
C ASN A 194 15.23 -26.95 -10.98
N ASP A 195 14.77 -27.95 -10.25
CA ASP A 195 13.93 -27.75 -9.06
C ASP A 195 14.69 -27.07 -7.90
N ALA A 196 15.98 -27.36 -7.71
CA ALA A 196 16.78 -26.73 -6.65
C ALA A 196 17.00 -25.24 -6.92
N ASP A 197 17.27 -24.86 -8.17
CA ASP A 197 17.40 -23.46 -8.57
C ASP A 197 16.05 -22.74 -8.51
N ALA A 198 14.95 -23.41 -8.85
CA ALA A 198 13.60 -22.85 -8.71
C ALA A 198 13.24 -22.60 -7.24
N LEU A 199 13.58 -23.53 -6.33
CA LEU A 199 13.41 -23.35 -4.89
C LEU A 199 14.24 -22.16 -4.37
N GLY A 200 15.52 -22.08 -4.76
CA GLY A 200 16.39 -20.96 -4.38
C GLY A 200 15.91 -19.61 -4.91
N LEU A 201 15.44 -19.57 -6.15
CA LEU A 201 14.87 -18.35 -6.73
C LEU A 201 13.60 -17.93 -5.99
N LEU A 202 12.72 -18.86 -5.61
CA LEU A 202 11.49 -18.54 -4.88
C LEU A 202 11.74 -18.13 -3.42
N ASP A 203 12.83 -18.60 -2.80
CA ASP A 203 13.22 -18.14 -1.46
C ASP A 203 13.80 -16.71 -1.52
N ALA A 204 14.63 -16.42 -2.53
CA ALA A 204 15.18 -15.08 -2.76
C ALA A 204 14.14 -14.08 -3.30
N ALA A 205 13.16 -14.54 -4.09
CA ALA A 205 12.17 -13.71 -4.76
C ALA A 205 10.74 -14.13 -4.40
N ARG A 206 10.42 -14.04 -3.10
CA ARG A 206 9.14 -14.50 -2.54
C ARG A 206 7.92 -13.89 -3.23
N PRO A 207 6.78 -14.60 -3.25
CA PRO A 207 5.54 -14.04 -3.72
C PRO A 207 5.07 -12.80 -2.97
N VAL A 208 4.54 -11.82 -3.71
CA VAL A 208 3.90 -10.63 -3.14
C VAL A 208 2.38 -10.70 -3.28
N ALA A 209 1.63 -9.94 -2.47
CA ALA A 209 0.17 -9.98 -2.52
C ALA A 209 -0.39 -9.57 -3.90
N ASP A 210 0.28 -8.65 -4.58
CA ASP A 210 -0.14 -8.07 -5.86
C ASP A 210 -0.25 -9.07 -7.02
N GLU A 211 0.55 -10.14 -6.99
CA GLU A 211 0.59 -11.17 -8.03
C GLU A 211 -0.40 -12.33 -7.80
N ALA A 212 -0.95 -12.45 -6.59
CA ALA A 212 -1.75 -13.60 -6.19
C ALA A 212 -3.18 -13.58 -6.76
N PHE A 213 -3.56 -14.65 -7.46
CA PHE A 213 -4.94 -14.92 -7.82
C PHE A 213 -5.67 -15.58 -6.64
N PRO A 214 -6.82 -15.04 -6.21
CA PRO A 214 -7.55 -15.61 -5.08
C PRO A 214 -8.17 -16.96 -5.45
N ILE A 215 -8.01 -17.95 -4.56
CA ILE A 215 -8.74 -19.23 -4.61
C ILE A 215 -10.07 -19.07 -3.89
N ARG A 216 -11.18 -19.35 -4.57
CA ARG A 216 -12.54 -19.13 -4.05
C ARG A 216 -13.10 -20.28 -3.23
N ASN A 217 -12.53 -21.49 -3.35
CA ASN A 217 -12.94 -22.65 -2.57
C ASN A 217 -11.91 -23.78 -2.70
N ARG A 218 -11.94 -24.73 -1.76
CA ARG A 218 -11.04 -25.89 -1.74
C ARG A 218 -11.15 -26.82 -2.96
N SER A 219 -12.30 -26.84 -3.66
CA SER A 219 -12.45 -27.68 -4.86
C SER A 219 -11.56 -27.21 -6.02
N GLN A 220 -11.26 -25.90 -6.09
CA GLN A 220 -10.30 -25.37 -7.07
C GLN A 220 -8.88 -25.91 -6.80
N ILE A 221 -8.48 -26.07 -5.53
CA ILE A 221 -7.18 -26.63 -5.15
C ILE A 221 -7.04 -28.07 -5.67
N ALA A 222 -8.06 -28.89 -5.47
CA ALA A 222 -8.07 -30.28 -5.94
C ALA A 222 -7.99 -30.36 -7.48
N GLU A 223 -8.68 -29.46 -8.19
CA GLU A 223 -8.61 -29.41 -9.65
C GLU A 223 -7.24 -28.94 -10.16
N ILE A 224 -6.59 -27.99 -9.47
CA ILE A 224 -5.21 -27.56 -9.79
C ILE A 224 -4.24 -28.75 -9.68
N ALA A 225 -4.31 -29.49 -8.57
CA ALA A 225 -3.47 -30.67 -8.34
C ALA A 225 -3.63 -31.70 -9.46
N LYS A 226 -4.88 -31.99 -9.85
CA LYS A 226 -5.17 -32.93 -10.94
C LYS A 226 -4.58 -32.47 -12.28
N ARG A 227 -4.68 -31.18 -12.61
CA ARG A 227 -4.19 -30.61 -13.88
C ARG A 227 -2.67 -30.59 -13.99
N SER A 228 -1.95 -30.61 -12.87
CA SER A 228 -0.48 -30.73 -12.85
C SER A 228 0.00 -32.09 -13.41
N HIS A 229 -0.84 -33.12 -13.44
CA HIS A 229 -0.48 -34.44 -13.95
C HIS A 229 -1.13 -34.79 -15.30
N ASP A 230 -2.31 -34.24 -15.59
CA ASP A 230 -3.08 -34.53 -16.81
C ASP A 230 -2.57 -33.75 -18.05
N GLY A 231 -1.49 -34.23 -18.68
CA GLY A 231 -1.10 -33.89 -20.06
C GLY A 231 -0.48 -32.50 -20.28
N THR A 232 -0.45 -31.64 -19.26
CA THR A 232 0.13 -30.28 -19.32
C THR A 232 1.22 -30.05 -18.28
N SER A 233 1.87 -31.14 -17.80
CA SER A 233 2.73 -31.19 -16.61
C SER A 233 3.45 -29.89 -16.28
N PHE A 234 3.00 -29.23 -15.21
CA PHE A 234 3.60 -28.03 -14.62
C PHE A 234 3.84 -28.30 -13.13
N ARG A 235 4.84 -27.65 -12.54
CA ARG A 235 5.20 -27.83 -11.13
C ARG A 235 4.35 -26.93 -10.24
N ILE A 236 4.15 -27.37 -9.01
CA ILE A 236 3.46 -26.61 -7.97
C ILE A 236 4.41 -26.49 -6.79
N PHE A 237 4.77 -25.27 -6.43
CA PHE A 237 5.53 -24.95 -5.23
C PHE A 237 4.59 -24.37 -4.18
N ILE A 238 4.78 -24.75 -2.92
CA ILE A 238 4.07 -24.20 -1.77
C ILE A 238 5.04 -23.28 -1.05
N VAL A 239 4.71 -21.99 -1.01
CA VAL A 239 5.42 -20.98 -0.21
C VAL A 239 4.66 -20.75 1.08
N ARG A 240 5.31 -21.02 2.20
CA ARG A 240 4.77 -20.87 3.55
C ARG A 240 4.94 -19.42 4.01
N ALA A 241 3.84 -18.74 4.31
CA ALA A 241 3.88 -17.34 4.73
C ALA A 241 4.66 -17.08 6.03
N ARG A 242 4.75 -18.08 6.91
CA ARG A 242 5.30 -17.93 8.28
C ARG A 242 6.62 -18.65 8.52
N GLU A 243 7.17 -19.31 7.50
CA GLU A 243 8.42 -20.06 7.64
C GLU A 243 9.56 -19.36 6.89
N THR A 244 10.75 -19.41 7.49
CA THR A 244 12.02 -18.90 6.95
C THR A 244 13.05 -20.02 6.92
N GLY A 245 13.94 -20.03 5.95
CA GLY A 245 14.94 -21.08 5.78
C GLY A 245 14.43 -22.28 4.98
N GLU A 246 15.01 -23.46 5.21
CA GLU A 246 14.92 -24.63 4.30
C GLU A 246 13.51 -25.14 3.99
N ASN A 247 12.52 -24.90 4.85
CA ASN A 247 11.14 -25.37 4.66
C ASN A 247 10.17 -24.30 4.14
N ALA A 248 10.66 -23.07 3.92
CA ALA A 248 9.79 -21.97 3.52
C ALA A 248 9.19 -22.14 2.13
N VAL A 249 9.91 -22.80 1.22
CA VAL A 249 9.44 -23.14 -0.11
C VAL A 249 9.58 -24.64 -0.30
N THR A 250 8.51 -25.31 -0.70
CA THR A 250 8.50 -26.77 -0.90
C THR A 250 7.89 -27.12 -2.25
N LEU A 251 8.51 -28.04 -2.99
CA LEU A 251 7.92 -28.60 -4.21
C LEU A 251 6.88 -29.65 -3.81
N TRP A 252 5.64 -29.47 -4.26
CA TRP A 252 4.58 -30.45 -4.01
C TRP A 252 4.70 -31.66 -4.94
N SER A 253 4.46 -32.84 -4.40
CA SER A 253 4.26 -34.08 -5.15
C SER A 253 3.23 -34.95 -4.47
N GLU A 254 2.54 -35.80 -5.25
CA GLU A 254 1.54 -36.75 -4.71
C GLU A 254 2.10 -37.70 -3.65
N SER A 255 3.42 -37.93 -3.65
CA SER A 255 4.10 -38.78 -2.67
C SER A 255 4.07 -38.23 -1.24
N VAL A 256 3.91 -36.90 -1.09
CA VAL A 256 3.87 -36.20 0.20
C VAL A 256 2.46 -36.20 0.78
N GLY A 257 1.44 -36.23 -0.08
CA GLY A 257 0.03 -36.19 0.28
C GLY A 257 -0.82 -35.44 -0.74
N SER A 258 -2.13 -35.39 -0.51
CA SER A 258 -3.02 -34.59 -1.35
C SER A 258 -2.72 -33.10 -1.16
N LEU A 259 -2.72 -32.32 -2.24
CA LEU A 259 -2.44 -30.88 -2.17
C LEU A 259 -3.32 -30.14 -1.13
N PRO A 260 -4.65 -30.39 -1.04
CA PRO A 260 -5.49 -29.77 -0.02
C PRO A 260 -5.10 -30.11 1.43
N ASP A 261 -4.49 -31.27 1.67
CA ASP A 261 -4.06 -31.70 3.02
C ASP A 261 -2.69 -31.12 3.40
N CYS A 262 -1.86 -30.79 2.41
CA CYS A 262 -0.55 -30.18 2.62
C CYS A 262 -0.61 -28.68 2.92
N LEU A 263 -1.73 -28.02 2.62
CA LEU A 263 -1.87 -26.56 2.68
C LEU A 263 -2.37 -26.05 4.03
N GLN A 264 -1.80 -24.92 4.43
CA GLN A 264 -2.15 -24.14 5.62
C GLN A 264 -2.73 -22.79 5.19
N SER A 265 -3.48 -22.15 6.09
CA SER A 265 -4.03 -20.81 5.85
C SER A 265 -2.90 -19.80 5.67
N GLY A 266 -2.97 -18.99 4.62
CA GLY A 266 -1.95 -17.99 4.28
C GLY A 266 -0.87 -18.52 3.32
N ASP A 267 -0.82 -19.82 3.03
CA ASP A 267 0.10 -20.34 2.02
C ASP A 267 -0.18 -19.76 0.64
N THR A 268 0.86 -19.68 -0.18
CA THR A 268 0.75 -19.31 -1.59
C THR A 268 1.23 -20.45 -2.46
N LEU A 269 0.40 -20.84 -3.44
CA LEU A 269 0.78 -21.79 -4.47
C LEU A 269 1.48 -21.04 -5.60
N VAL A 270 2.70 -21.43 -5.96
CA VAL A 270 3.38 -20.90 -7.14
C VAL A 270 3.38 -21.97 -8.23
N VAL A 271 2.93 -21.60 -9.43
CA VAL A 271 2.90 -22.47 -10.61
C VAL A 271 3.76 -21.89 -11.72
N ASP A 272 4.32 -22.76 -12.56
CA ASP A 272 5.04 -22.34 -13.75
C ASP A 272 4.15 -21.52 -14.70
N SER A 273 4.74 -20.56 -15.41
CA SER A 273 4.06 -19.75 -16.45
C SER A 273 3.44 -20.56 -17.60
N SER A 274 3.81 -21.84 -17.73
CA SER A 274 3.17 -22.78 -18.66
C SER A 274 1.83 -23.35 -18.16
N ALA A 275 1.43 -23.11 -16.91
CA ALA A 275 0.25 -23.70 -16.31
C ALA A 275 -1.07 -23.16 -16.93
N PRO A 276 -1.92 -24.02 -17.55
CA PRO A 276 -3.15 -23.61 -18.22
C PRO A 276 -4.34 -23.54 -17.25
N LEU A 277 -4.28 -22.60 -16.31
CA LEU A 277 -5.19 -22.48 -15.18
C LEU A 277 -5.97 -21.16 -15.15
N PHE A 278 -5.89 -20.32 -16.18
CA PHE A 278 -6.36 -18.94 -16.10
C PHE A 278 -7.27 -18.54 -17.27
N ASP A 279 -8.13 -17.55 -17.04
CA ASP A 279 -8.84 -16.84 -18.08
C ASP A 279 -8.10 -15.55 -18.38
N ARG A 280 -7.45 -15.47 -19.54
CA ARG A 280 -6.59 -14.33 -19.91
C ARG A 280 -7.35 -13.02 -20.13
N ASN A 281 -8.64 -13.08 -20.43
CA ASN A 281 -9.44 -11.88 -20.66
C ASN A 281 -9.97 -11.30 -19.34
N LEU A 282 -10.33 -12.17 -18.40
CA LEU A 282 -10.85 -11.78 -17.09
C LEU A 282 -9.77 -11.68 -16.01
N HIS A 283 -8.55 -12.17 -16.32
CA HIS A 283 -7.46 -12.40 -15.39
C HIS A 283 -7.96 -13.10 -14.12
N THR A 284 -8.62 -14.25 -14.29
CA THR A 284 -9.17 -15.03 -13.16
C THR A 284 -8.75 -16.48 -13.25
N LEU A 285 -8.64 -17.14 -12.11
CA LEU A 285 -8.41 -18.58 -12.06
C LEU A 285 -9.59 -19.32 -12.70
N LYS A 286 -9.26 -20.13 -13.71
CA LYS A 286 -10.17 -21.01 -14.47
C LYS A 286 -9.53 -22.39 -14.54
N THR A 287 -9.73 -23.15 -13.46
CA THR A 287 -9.08 -24.45 -13.27
C THR A 287 -9.46 -25.49 -14.33
N ALA A 288 -10.68 -25.39 -14.89
CA ALA A 288 -11.15 -26.23 -15.99
C ALA A 288 -11.06 -25.50 -17.35
N GLY A 289 -10.17 -25.97 -18.24
CA GLY A 289 -10.03 -25.42 -19.59
C GLY A 289 -9.51 -23.99 -19.63
N GLY A 290 -8.57 -23.66 -18.74
CA GLY A 290 -7.84 -22.39 -18.72
C GLY A 290 -6.71 -22.31 -19.74
N GLU A 291 -6.12 -21.12 -19.82
CA GLU A 291 -4.95 -20.73 -20.61
C GLU A 291 -3.78 -20.38 -19.68
N CYS A 292 -2.59 -20.18 -20.26
CA CYS A 292 -1.41 -19.72 -19.56
C CYS A 292 -1.51 -18.21 -19.25
N GLU A 293 -0.89 -17.79 -18.14
CA GLU A 293 -0.77 -16.39 -17.76
C GLU A 293 0.69 -15.96 -17.66
N THR A 294 0.92 -14.65 -17.65
CA THR A 294 2.28 -14.10 -17.58
C THR A 294 2.73 -13.88 -16.14
N ASP A 295 4.02 -14.14 -15.88
CA ASP A 295 4.71 -13.66 -14.69
C ASP A 295 4.71 -12.13 -14.68
N VAL A 296 4.33 -11.56 -13.53
CA VAL A 296 4.22 -10.11 -13.32
C VAL A 296 5.00 -9.66 -12.08
N TYR A 297 5.86 -10.50 -11.50
CA TYR A 297 6.58 -10.17 -10.27
C TYR A 297 7.27 -8.81 -10.34
N ASN A 298 8.04 -8.58 -11.40
CA ASN A 298 8.76 -7.32 -11.64
C ASN A 298 7.85 -6.10 -11.83
N LEU A 299 6.56 -6.32 -12.15
CA LEU A 299 5.55 -5.27 -12.32
C LEU A 299 4.78 -5.00 -11.00
N CYS A 300 4.94 -5.87 -10.00
CA CYS A 300 4.19 -5.84 -8.74
C CYS A 300 4.98 -5.26 -7.56
N GLN A 301 6.29 -5.08 -7.69
CA GLN A 301 7.14 -4.62 -6.59
C GLN A 301 8.22 -3.64 -7.04
N ASN A 302 8.72 -2.86 -6.07
CA ASN A 302 9.72 -1.81 -6.26
C ASN A 302 10.96 -2.00 -5.37
N SER A 303 11.12 -3.18 -4.78
CA SER A 303 12.26 -3.55 -3.92
C SER A 303 13.16 -4.60 -4.55
N GLY A 304 12.63 -5.43 -5.45
CA GLY A 304 13.37 -6.48 -6.16
C GLY A 304 13.10 -6.52 -7.67
N VAL A 305 14.02 -7.15 -8.40
CA VAL A 305 13.84 -7.49 -9.82
C VAL A 305 14.46 -8.86 -10.10
N VAL A 306 13.73 -9.68 -10.87
CA VAL A 306 14.21 -10.97 -11.41
C VAL A 306 14.47 -10.79 -12.90
N LEU A 307 15.71 -11.00 -13.32
CA LEU A 307 16.12 -10.99 -14.72
C LEU A 307 16.42 -12.41 -15.18
N SER A 308 15.95 -12.78 -16.36
CA SER A 308 16.29 -14.04 -17.02
C SER A 308 17.05 -13.76 -18.31
N ILE A 309 18.08 -14.56 -18.60
CA ILE A 309 18.83 -14.46 -19.86
C ILE A 309 17.96 -15.01 -21.00
N ALA A 310 17.85 -14.26 -22.09
CA ALA A 310 17.42 -14.81 -23.37
C ALA A 310 18.63 -15.49 -24.04
N ASP A 311 18.42 -16.59 -24.78
CA ASP A 311 19.48 -17.40 -25.41
C ASP A 311 20.54 -16.57 -26.16
N ASP A 312 20.18 -15.39 -26.66
CA ASP A 312 20.95 -14.52 -27.53
C ASP A 312 21.67 -13.34 -26.82
N ASP A 313 21.53 -13.17 -25.49
CA ASP A 313 22.03 -11.98 -24.77
C ASP A 313 23.42 -12.19 -24.13
N ASP A 314 24.48 -12.02 -24.93
CA ASP A 314 25.87 -12.18 -24.50
C ASP A 314 26.33 -11.12 -23.46
N ALA A 315 25.66 -9.97 -23.39
CA ALA A 315 25.99 -8.93 -22.42
C ALA A 315 25.50 -9.32 -21.02
N LEU A 316 24.25 -9.78 -20.88
CA LEU A 316 23.74 -10.29 -19.59
C LEU A 316 24.51 -11.51 -19.10
N LYS A 317 24.91 -12.42 -20.00
CA LYS A 317 25.74 -13.58 -19.64
C LYS A 317 27.05 -13.15 -18.98
N ARG A 318 27.74 -12.16 -19.54
CA ARG A 318 28.97 -11.60 -18.94
C ARG A 318 28.68 -10.96 -17.58
N ILE A 319 27.65 -10.12 -17.49
CA ILE A 319 27.28 -9.42 -16.24
C ILE A 319 26.97 -10.41 -15.12
N PHE A 320 26.19 -11.45 -15.40
CA PHE A 320 25.81 -12.46 -14.41
C PHE A 320 27.04 -13.26 -13.95
N ALA A 321 27.97 -13.56 -14.84
CA ALA A 321 29.24 -14.22 -14.49
C ALA A 321 30.11 -13.35 -13.56
N VAL A 322 30.19 -12.04 -13.82
CA VAL A 322 30.92 -11.10 -12.95
C VAL A 322 30.29 -11.05 -11.56
N ILE A 323 28.96 -10.89 -11.48
CA ILE A 323 28.24 -10.87 -10.20
C ILE A 323 28.46 -12.18 -9.44
N ARG A 324 28.28 -13.33 -10.11
CA ARG A 324 28.49 -14.66 -9.53
C ARG A 324 29.91 -14.82 -8.96
N SER A 325 30.93 -14.30 -9.65
CA SER A 325 32.33 -14.40 -9.19
C SER A 325 32.66 -13.52 -7.99
N ALA A 326 31.92 -12.42 -7.78
CA ALA A 326 32.13 -11.51 -6.66
C ALA A 326 31.55 -12.04 -5.34
N ASP A 327 30.58 -12.94 -5.41
CA ASP A 327 29.90 -13.53 -4.24
C ASP A 327 30.55 -14.86 -3.78
N VAL A 328 31.62 -15.33 -4.45
CA VAL A 328 32.43 -16.47 -3.98
C VAL A 328 33.48 -15.95 -3.01
N PRO A 329 33.50 -16.40 -1.73
CA PRO A 329 34.53 -16.00 -0.79
C PRO A 329 35.93 -16.37 -1.32
N ASP A 330 36.87 -15.44 -1.21
CA ASP A 330 38.28 -15.69 -1.51
C ASP A 330 38.83 -16.68 -0.46
N ASP A 331 38.84 -17.97 -0.80
CA ASP A 331 39.24 -19.08 0.08
C ASP A 331 40.76 -19.11 0.37
N SER A 332 41.44 -17.96 0.22
CA SER A 332 42.90 -17.85 0.29
C SER A 332 43.46 -17.29 1.61
N ASP A 333 42.62 -16.88 2.57
CA ASP A 333 43.07 -16.45 3.90
C ASP A 333 42.48 -17.33 5.03
N THR A 334 43.17 -18.44 5.33
CA THR A 334 43.11 -19.01 6.69
C THR A 334 44.10 -18.23 7.57
N PRO A 335 43.67 -17.70 8.73
CA PRO A 335 44.01 -18.40 9.97
C PRO A 335 43.04 -18.24 11.17
N ASN A 336 43.12 -19.28 12.01
CA ASN A 336 42.84 -19.39 13.45
C ASN A 336 41.41 -19.65 13.95
N GLU A 337 41.23 -20.91 14.39
CA GLU A 337 40.32 -21.33 15.46
C GLU A 337 40.53 -20.43 16.70
N ASP A 338 39.53 -19.59 16.99
CA ASP A 338 39.04 -19.23 18.33
C ASP A 338 38.26 -17.90 18.27
N SER A 339 36.99 -17.97 17.86
CA SER A 339 35.96 -17.05 18.37
C SER A 339 34.59 -17.68 18.20
N SER A 340 33.94 -17.94 19.33
CA SER A 340 32.58 -18.45 19.39
C SER A 340 31.62 -17.28 19.47
N GLY A 341 30.64 -17.27 18.55
CA GLY A 341 29.39 -16.53 18.68
C GLY A 341 29.36 -15.11 18.08
N SER A 342 29.32 -15.01 16.75
CA SER A 342 28.62 -13.91 16.07
C SER A 342 27.64 -14.49 15.05
N SER A 343 26.37 -14.12 15.16
CA SER A 343 25.29 -14.48 14.24
C SER A 343 25.63 -14.11 12.80
N SER A 344 25.47 -15.07 11.90
CA SER A 344 25.89 -15.07 10.50
C SER A 344 24.90 -14.38 9.54
N SER A 345 24.54 -13.11 9.76
CA SER A 345 23.52 -12.44 8.92
C SER A 345 23.89 -11.07 8.33
N ASP A 346 25.15 -10.63 8.42
CA ASP A 346 25.55 -9.26 8.01
C ASP A 346 26.54 -9.19 6.83
N MET A 347 26.85 -10.32 6.18
CA MET A 347 27.77 -10.38 5.04
C MET A 347 26.99 -10.73 3.77
N ASP A 348 26.74 -9.73 2.91
CA ASP A 348 26.65 -9.84 1.42
C ASP A 348 25.96 -8.65 0.72
N SER A 349 25.41 -7.68 1.48
CA SER A 349 24.87 -6.45 0.87
C SER A 349 26.00 -5.45 0.54
N CYS A 350 26.20 -5.17 -0.75
CA CYS A 350 27.13 -4.14 -1.22
C CYS A 350 26.50 -3.29 -2.33
N LEU A 351 27.13 -2.17 -2.67
CA LEU A 351 26.66 -1.32 -3.77
C LEU A 351 26.95 -2.03 -5.10
N LEU A 352 25.96 -2.15 -5.98
CA LEU A 352 26.12 -2.84 -7.27
C LEU A 352 27.25 -2.24 -8.13
N ARG A 353 27.49 -0.92 -8.04
CA ARG A 353 28.62 -0.23 -8.71
C ARG A 353 30.01 -0.66 -8.24
N ASN A 354 30.12 -1.26 -7.05
CA ASN A 354 31.38 -1.78 -6.55
C ASN A 354 31.69 -3.15 -7.18
N VAL A 355 30.66 -3.85 -7.65
CA VAL A 355 30.75 -5.16 -8.31
C VAL A 355 30.94 -4.97 -9.82
N LEU A 356 30.14 -4.09 -10.43
CA LEU A 356 30.22 -3.72 -11.84
C LEU A 356 30.97 -2.40 -11.99
N ILE A 357 32.27 -2.47 -12.29
CA ILE A 357 33.14 -1.29 -12.44
C ILE A 357 33.03 -0.67 -13.84
N ASP A 358 32.61 -1.45 -14.85
CA ASP A 358 32.43 -0.97 -16.22
C ASP A 358 31.07 -0.27 -16.39
N GLU A 359 31.10 1.03 -16.72
CA GLU A 359 29.91 1.84 -17.01
C GLU A 359 29.09 1.31 -18.19
N ALA A 360 29.71 0.61 -19.16
CA ALA A 360 28.96 0.01 -20.27
C ALA A 360 28.07 -1.15 -19.80
N ASP A 361 28.57 -1.95 -18.85
CA ASP A 361 27.84 -3.09 -18.26
C ASP A 361 26.74 -2.61 -17.32
N LEU A 362 27.02 -1.56 -16.53
CA LEU A 362 26.00 -0.87 -15.74
C LEU A 362 24.88 -0.35 -16.63
N GLU A 363 25.19 0.42 -17.67
CA GLU A 363 24.20 0.98 -18.59
C GLU A 363 23.38 -0.10 -19.31
N TYR A 364 23.99 -1.23 -19.66
CA TYR A 364 23.26 -2.37 -20.23
C TYR A 364 22.29 -2.98 -19.21
N LEU A 365 22.75 -3.20 -17.98
CA LEU A 365 21.92 -3.73 -16.90
C LEU A 365 20.76 -2.79 -16.57
N ARG A 366 20.98 -1.47 -16.56
CA ARG A 366 19.93 -0.46 -16.39
C ARG A 366 18.81 -0.64 -17.41
N ARG A 367 19.17 -0.79 -18.69
CA ARG A 367 18.21 -1.00 -19.78
C ARG A 367 17.48 -2.33 -19.66
N ALA A 368 18.19 -3.38 -19.24
CA ALA A 368 17.58 -4.68 -19.00
C ALA A 368 16.52 -4.59 -17.89
N ILE A 369 16.84 -3.96 -16.75
CA ILE A 369 15.89 -3.74 -15.64
C ILE A 369 14.69 -2.92 -16.11
N GLN A 370 14.91 -1.81 -16.84
CA GLN A 370 13.83 -0.98 -17.39
C GLN A 370 12.89 -1.77 -18.30
N SER A 371 13.44 -2.63 -19.17
CA SER A 371 12.62 -3.42 -20.09
C SER A 371 11.73 -4.46 -19.40
N HIS A 372 12.18 -5.01 -18.26
CA HIS A 372 11.45 -6.05 -17.52
C HIS A 372 10.41 -5.48 -16.55
N THR A 373 10.45 -4.19 -16.28
CA THR A 373 9.60 -3.48 -15.31
C THR A 373 8.53 -2.60 -15.97
N VAL A 374 8.68 -2.27 -17.26
CA VAL A 374 7.68 -1.48 -18.01
C VAL A 374 6.62 -2.36 -18.70
N GLY A 375 6.83 -3.68 -18.76
CA GLY A 375 5.99 -4.60 -19.53
C GLY A 375 6.14 -4.39 -21.04
N ARG A 376 6.04 -5.45 -21.83
CA ARG A 376 6.10 -5.37 -23.31
C ARG A 376 4.85 -4.76 -23.97
N THR A 377 3.89 -4.28 -23.19
CA THR A 377 2.63 -3.73 -23.71
C THR A 377 2.80 -2.27 -24.10
N GLY A 378 2.92 -2.05 -25.41
CA GLY A 378 2.91 -0.72 -26.00
C GLY A 378 1.62 0.03 -25.67
N ASN A 379 1.75 1.07 -24.86
CA ASN A 379 1.11 2.36 -25.06
C ASN A 379 1.92 3.38 -24.29
N GLY A 380 2.78 4.09 -25.01
CA GLY A 380 3.49 5.24 -24.45
C GLY A 380 2.49 6.34 -24.14
N TYR A 381 2.48 6.79 -22.89
CA TYR A 381 2.38 8.19 -22.46
C TYR A 381 2.26 8.20 -20.94
N ASP A 382 3.38 7.96 -20.24
CA ASP A 382 3.51 8.38 -18.85
C ASP A 382 4.96 8.78 -18.57
N SER A 383 5.26 10.07 -18.77
CA SER A 383 6.57 10.63 -18.42
C SER A 383 6.84 10.62 -16.91
N VAL A 384 5.79 10.47 -16.09
CA VAL A 384 5.89 10.34 -14.63
C VAL A 384 6.40 8.94 -14.25
N GLY A 385 5.93 7.89 -14.95
CA GLY A 385 6.39 6.52 -14.73
C GLY A 385 7.84 6.29 -15.16
N GLN A 386 8.29 6.94 -16.25
CA GLN A 386 9.69 6.81 -16.69
C GLN A 386 10.70 7.39 -15.69
N ASN A 387 10.38 8.52 -15.05
CA ASN A 387 11.26 9.10 -14.02
C ASN A 387 11.31 8.21 -12.78
N SER A 388 10.17 7.73 -12.28
CA SER A 388 10.13 6.79 -11.16
C SER A 388 10.87 5.48 -11.47
N MET A 389 10.84 5.03 -12.72
CA MET A 389 11.55 3.82 -13.14
C MET A 389 13.06 4.04 -13.20
N GLN A 390 13.49 5.18 -13.75
CA GLN A 390 14.89 5.54 -13.79
C GLN A 390 15.47 5.68 -12.38
N GLU A 391 14.70 6.26 -11.46
CA GLU A 391 15.02 6.32 -10.04
C GLU A 391 15.10 4.93 -9.38
N PHE A 392 14.15 4.04 -9.67
CA PHE A 392 14.17 2.65 -9.20
C PHE A 392 15.45 1.94 -9.63
N VAL A 393 15.84 2.10 -10.90
CA VAL A 393 17.05 1.50 -11.47
C VAL A 393 18.32 2.08 -10.83
N GLU A 394 18.41 3.41 -10.70
CA GLU A 394 19.54 4.10 -10.05
C GLU A 394 19.71 3.72 -8.57
N ASN A 395 18.63 3.29 -7.90
CA ASN A 395 18.70 2.86 -6.51
C ASN A 395 19.52 1.58 -6.33
N TYR A 396 19.50 0.63 -7.28
CA TYR A 396 20.32 -0.59 -7.17
C TYR A 396 21.82 -0.30 -7.14
N GLU A 397 22.26 0.81 -7.74
CA GLU A 397 23.67 1.20 -7.78
C GLU A 397 24.11 1.96 -6.54
N ASN A 398 23.16 2.63 -5.87
CA ASN A 398 23.44 3.59 -4.81
C ASN A 398 22.96 3.14 -3.42
N MET A 399 22.27 1.99 -3.35
CA MET A 399 21.84 1.33 -2.12
C MET A 399 22.51 -0.05 -2.02
N PRO A 400 22.72 -0.58 -0.80
CA PRO A 400 23.13 -1.96 -0.63
C PRO A 400 22.10 -2.91 -1.24
N THR A 401 22.55 -3.79 -2.12
CA THR A 401 21.73 -4.76 -2.83
C THR A 401 22.21 -6.18 -2.56
N GLU A 402 21.29 -7.04 -2.19
CA GLU A 402 21.45 -8.48 -2.17
C GLU A 402 21.25 -9.02 -3.58
N ARG A 403 22.05 -10.01 -3.94
CA ARG A 403 22.25 -10.44 -5.33
C ARG A 403 22.33 -11.96 -5.33
N PHE A 404 21.53 -12.60 -6.16
CA PHE A 404 21.52 -14.07 -6.26
C PHE A 404 21.51 -14.46 -7.74
N VAL A 405 22.46 -15.31 -8.15
CA VAL A 405 22.55 -15.82 -9.53
C VAL A 405 22.22 -17.31 -9.55
N PHE A 406 21.29 -17.69 -10.43
CA PHE A 406 20.88 -19.08 -10.66
C PHE A 406 21.21 -19.48 -12.12
N PRO A 407 21.68 -20.70 -12.42
CA PRO A 407 22.05 -21.74 -11.46
C PRO A 407 23.17 -21.27 -10.52
N ALA A 408 23.14 -21.74 -9.27
CA ALA A 408 24.12 -21.33 -8.26
C ALA A 408 25.54 -21.76 -8.62
N LEU A 409 25.66 -22.90 -9.32
CA LEU A 409 26.92 -23.43 -9.83
C LEU A 409 26.96 -23.27 -11.35
N ALA A 410 28.13 -22.89 -11.88
CA ALA A 410 28.34 -22.82 -13.33
C ALA A 410 28.32 -24.24 -13.93
N THR A 411 27.54 -24.45 -14.99
CA THR A 411 27.50 -25.73 -15.72
C THR A 411 28.02 -25.54 -17.16
N GLU A 412 28.61 -26.58 -17.76
CA GLU A 412 29.06 -26.53 -19.16
C GLU A 412 27.88 -26.40 -20.16
N GLU A 413 26.63 -26.59 -19.68
CA GLU A 413 25.38 -26.49 -20.43
C GLU A 413 24.54 -25.25 -20.05
N ASP A 414 25.16 -24.13 -19.63
CA ASP A 414 24.49 -22.86 -19.26
C ASP A 414 23.65 -22.30 -20.43
N ARG A 415 22.39 -22.73 -20.55
CA ARG A 415 21.44 -22.21 -21.54
C ARG A 415 20.61 -21.04 -20.99
N LEU A 416 20.20 -21.10 -19.73
CA LEU A 416 19.43 -20.03 -19.08
C LEU A 416 19.99 -19.78 -17.68
N SER A 417 20.18 -18.49 -17.36
CA SER A 417 20.55 -18.03 -16.03
C SER A 417 19.58 -16.94 -15.57
N TRP A 418 19.40 -16.83 -14.26
CA TRP A 418 18.54 -15.87 -13.60
C TRP A 418 19.36 -15.06 -12.61
N LEU A 419 19.03 -13.76 -12.49
CA LEU A 419 19.61 -12.86 -11.50
C LEU A 419 18.46 -12.24 -10.71
N VAL A 420 18.51 -12.40 -9.39
CA VAL A 420 17.67 -11.68 -8.45
C VAL A 420 18.48 -10.53 -7.87
N LEU A 421 17.97 -9.31 -8.00
CA LEU A 421 18.51 -8.14 -7.31
C LEU A 421 17.45 -7.69 -6.32
N GLN A 422 17.77 -7.66 -5.03
CA GLN A 422 16.88 -7.19 -3.98
C GLN A 422 17.55 -6.09 -3.18
N ARG A 423 16.80 -5.04 -2.85
CA ARG A 423 17.28 -4.01 -1.92
C ARG A 423 17.29 -4.59 -0.51
N SER A 424 18.40 -4.44 0.22
CA SER A 424 18.48 -4.92 1.59
C SER A 424 17.45 -4.20 2.48
N GLU A 425 16.59 -4.96 3.17
CA GLU A 425 15.37 -4.51 3.87
C GLU A 425 15.62 -3.62 5.10
N ASN A 426 16.87 -3.38 5.49
CA ASN A 426 17.19 -2.48 6.61
C ASN A 426 16.84 -0.99 6.38
N SER A 427 16.06 -0.64 5.35
CA SER A 427 15.50 0.70 5.19
C SER A 427 14.10 0.78 5.76
N LEU A 428 14.01 1.03 7.07
CA LEU A 428 12.86 1.54 7.85
C LEU A 428 12.31 2.90 7.32
N ASP A 429 12.48 3.18 6.03
CA ASP A 429 12.30 4.49 5.40
C ASP A 429 11.12 4.51 4.39
N ASP A 430 10.38 3.41 4.17
CA ASP A 430 9.43 3.34 3.04
C ASP A 430 8.32 4.42 3.09
N VAL A 431 7.84 4.77 4.30
CA VAL A 431 6.87 5.86 4.48
C VAL A 431 7.52 7.24 4.39
N SER A 432 8.71 7.43 4.96
CA SER A 432 9.46 8.70 4.87
C SER A 432 9.88 9.02 3.42
N LEU A 433 10.01 8.01 2.57
CA LEU A 433 10.27 8.11 1.14
C LEU A 433 9.02 8.51 0.33
N GLN A 434 7.79 8.21 0.81
CA GLN A 434 6.55 8.52 0.08
C GLN A 434 6.25 10.03 -0.03
N GLU A 435 6.59 10.83 0.99
CA GLU A 435 6.24 12.26 1.03
C GLU A 435 6.91 13.09 -0.06
N MET A 436 8.19 12.80 -0.33
CA MET A 436 8.92 13.46 -1.41
C MET A 436 8.54 12.93 -2.81
N ARG A 437 8.07 11.67 -2.90
CA ARG A 437 7.71 11.00 -4.17
C ARG A 437 6.35 11.44 -4.76
N LYS A 438 5.42 11.96 -3.95
CA LYS A 438 4.08 12.32 -4.45
C LYS A 438 4.16 13.41 -5.52
N ALA A 439 3.89 13.04 -6.77
CA ALA A 439 3.98 13.89 -7.95
C ALA A 439 3.11 15.15 -7.82
N ILE A 440 3.69 16.31 -8.14
CA ILE A 440 2.99 17.59 -8.17
C ILE A 440 2.14 17.63 -9.45
N SER A 441 0.81 17.57 -9.29
CA SER A 441 -0.10 17.86 -10.40
C SER A 441 -0.33 19.38 -10.47
N GLY A 442 0.12 20.03 -11.54
CA GLY A 442 -0.49 21.30 -11.94
C GLY A 442 0.23 22.63 -11.71
N ARG A 443 1.49 22.71 -11.25
CA ARG A 443 2.31 23.92 -11.42
C ARG A 443 3.76 23.57 -11.79
N ARG A 444 4.26 24.18 -12.87
CA ARG A 444 5.68 24.17 -13.25
C ARG A 444 6.25 25.54 -12.89
N ASN A 445 7.04 25.59 -11.82
CA ASN A 445 8.27 26.42 -11.63
C ASN A 445 8.41 27.20 -10.30
N ASP A 446 7.42 27.23 -9.40
CA ASP A 446 7.55 27.98 -8.13
C ASP A 446 7.78 27.04 -6.93
N PRO A 447 8.67 27.39 -5.97
CA PRO A 447 8.86 26.64 -4.74
C PRO A 447 7.57 26.60 -3.90
N VAL A 448 7.32 25.50 -3.21
CA VAL A 448 6.22 25.40 -2.25
C VAL A 448 6.71 25.88 -0.89
N HIS A 449 6.36 27.12 -0.55
CA HIS A 449 6.72 27.74 0.71
C HIS A 449 5.87 27.18 1.86
N LEU A 450 6.47 27.16 3.05
CA LEU A 450 5.86 26.57 4.23
C LEU A 450 4.81 27.49 4.86
N ASN A 451 5.19 28.73 5.20
CA ASN A 451 4.41 29.64 6.05
C ASN A 451 4.00 30.97 5.43
N THR A 452 4.20 31.20 4.12
CA THR A 452 3.64 32.38 3.45
C THR A 452 2.11 32.37 3.50
N ASP A 453 1.46 33.51 3.23
CA ASP A 453 -0.02 33.63 3.19
C ASP A 453 -0.67 32.61 2.22
N ASP A 454 0.05 32.25 1.15
CA ASP A 454 -0.32 31.23 0.17
C ASP A 454 0.44 29.91 0.32
N GLY A 455 1.26 29.78 1.36
CA GLY A 455 2.07 28.62 1.66
C GLY A 455 1.27 27.42 2.16
N HIS A 456 1.98 26.33 2.37
CA HIS A 456 1.40 25.02 2.64
C HIS A 456 0.52 25.02 3.89
N GLN A 457 1.05 25.46 5.03
CA GLN A 457 0.33 25.41 6.32
C GLN A 457 -0.98 26.22 6.27
N HIS A 458 -0.96 27.44 5.72
CA HIS A 458 -2.17 28.27 5.52
C HIS A 458 -3.15 27.68 4.50
N SER A 459 -2.65 26.99 3.48
CA SER A 459 -3.47 26.33 2.47
C SER A 459 -4.18 25.10 3.03
N VAL A 460 -3.51 24.31 3.86
CA VAL A 460 -4.11 23.19 4.62
C VAL A 460 -5.15 23.70 5.60
N ALA A 461 -4.85 24.74 6.38
CA ALA A 461 -5.79 25.31 7.34
C ALA A 461 -7.09 25.81 6.70
N ARG A 462 -7.00 26.55 5.58
CA ARG A 462 -8.18 27.01 4.82
C ARG A 462 -9.00 25.86 4.24
N ARG A 463 -8.37 24.74 3.91
CA ARG A 463 -9.08 23.56 3.42
C ARG A 463 -9.77 22.81 4.54
N ALA A 464 -9.08 22.60 5.66
CA ALA A 464 -9.66 22.03 6.85
C ALA A 464 -10.89 22.84 7.29
N GLU A 465 -10.80 24.18 7.32
CA GLU A 465 -11.93 25.06 7.63
C GLU A 465 -13.16 24.78 6.75
N ARG A 466 -12.98 24.64 5.43
CA ARG A 466 -14.09 24.32 4.51
C ARG A 466 -14.72 22.97 4.80
N PHE A 467 -13.92 21.96 5.13
CA PHE A 467 -14.44 20.65 5.52
C PHE A 467 -15.25 20.78 6.80
N LEU A 468 -14.70 21.43 7.83
CA LEU A 468 -15.32 21.60 9.13
C LEU A 468 -16.64 22.37 9.07
N GLN A 469 -16.72 23.43 8.25
CA GLN A 469 -17.95 24.21 8.03
C GLN A 469 -19.08 23.37 7.41
N ILE A 470 -18.77 22.44 6.51
CA ILE A 470 -19.75 21.53 5.91
C ILE A 470 -20.21 20.49 6.93
N LEU A 471 -19.30 20.02 7.77
CA LEU A 471 -19.55 18.95 8.75
C LEU A 471 -20.29 19.44 10.01
N GLY A 472 -20.28 20.76 10.27
CA GLY A 472 -21.02 21.36 11.38
C GLY A 472 -20.47 21.02 12.77
N LEU A 473 -19.14 20.91 12.90
CA LEU A 473 -18.47 20.70 14.20
C LEU A 473 -18.48 21.96 15.07
N SER A 474 -18.19 21.81 16.37
CA SER A 474 -18.19 22.94 17.32
C SER A 474 -17.08 23.95 17.02
N ASP A 475 -17.34 25.25 17.25
CA ASP A 475 -16.37 26.33 16.99
C ASP A 475 -15.01 26.08 17.68
N GLY A 476 -15.02 25.53 18.90
CA GLY A 476 -13.80 25.21 19.65
C GLY A 476 -12.97 24.12 18.98
N THR A 477 -13.62 23.03 18.53
CA THR A 477 -12.96 21.95 17.78
C THR A 477 -12.47 22.43 16.42
N CYS A 478 -13.26 23.26 15.74
CA CYS A 478 -12.87 23.84 14.46
C CYS A 478 -11.59 24.66 14.60
N HIS A 479 -11.53 25.50 15.64
CA HIS A 479 -10.34 26.29 15.96
C HIS A 479 -9.11 25.42 16.22
N ASP A 480 -9.22 24.38 17.06
CA ASP A 480 -8.09 23.51 17.38
C ASP A 480 -7.58 22.71 16.16
N VAL A 481 -8.49 22.21 15.30
CA VAL A 481 -8.08 21.53 14.05
C VAL A 481 -7.39 22.51 13.10
N MET A 482 -7.86 23.75 13.01
CA MET A 482 -7.21 24.79 12.21
C MET A 482 -5.84 25.16 12.78
N THR A 483 -5.70 25.28 14.11
CA THR A 483 -4.40 25.49 14.75
C THR A 483 -3.45 24.33 14.47
N ALA A 484 -3.91 23.08 14.59
CA ALA A 484 -3.10 21.92 14.21
C ALA A 484 -2.68 21.96 12.74
N ALA A 485 -3.59 22.32 11.82
CA ALA A 485 -3.27 22.49 10.40
C ALA A 485 -2.19 23.55 10.15
N LEU A 486 -2.21 24.64 10.91
CA LEU A 486 -1.21 25.70 10.85
C LEU A 486 0.15 25.29 11.42
N HIS A 487 0.28 24.15 12.12
CA HIS A 487 1.50 23.75 12.81
C HIS A 487 1.96 22.30 12.56
N HIS A 488 1.20 21.52 11.78
CA HIS A 488 1.48 20.09 11.53
C HIS A 488 2.84 19.82 10.89
N ASP A 489 3.37 20.79 10.14
CA ASP A 489 4.59 20.70 9.35
C ASP A 489 5.75 21.53 9.91
N ASP A 490 5.59 22.12 11.10
CA ASP A 490 6.60 22.97 11.72
C ASP A 490 7.96 22.26 11.88
N GLY A 491 7.95 20.94 12.12
CA GLY A 491 9.17 20.15 12.18
C GLY A 491 10.00 20.17 10.90
N LYS A 492 9.43 20.51 9.73
CA LYS A 492 10.19 20.69 8.49
C LYS A 492 11.17 21.85 8.55
N LYS A 493 11.03 22.77 9.51
CA LYS A 493 11.99 23.86 9.78
C LYS A 493 13.35 23.36 10.27
N ASP A 494 13.49 22.06 10.57
CA ASP A 494 14.79 21.47 10.90
C ASP A 494 15.84 21.77 9.81
N PRO A 495 17.00 22.36 10.16
CA PRO A 495 18.02 22.70 9.18
C PRO A 495 18.48 21.52 8.31
N ARG A 496 18.48 20.31 8.88
CA ARG A 496 18.84 19.08 8.16
C ARG A 496 17.76 18.72 7.14
N PHE A 497 16.49 18.91 7.50
CA PHE A 497 15.36 18.64 6.61
C PHE A 497 15.23 19.70 5.52
N GLN A 498 15.44 20.98 5.85
CA GLN A 498 15.51 22.04 4.84
C GLN A 498 16.65 21.77 3.83
N LYS A 499 17.82 21.34 4.28
CA LYS A 499 18.89 20.92 3.35
C LYS A 499 18.41 19.84 2.38
N LEU A 500 17.63 18.87 2.86
CA LEU A 500 17.04 17.82 2.03
C LEU A 500 16.01 18.39 1.03
N LEU A 501 15.21 19.39 1.40
CA LEU A 501 14.26 20.07 0.51
C LEU A 501 14.91 21.01 -0.51
N HIS A 502 16.12 21.48 -0.25
CA HIS A 502 16.87 22.36 -1.14
C HIS A 502 17.69 21.61 -2.22
N PHE A 503 17.26 20.40 -2.62
CA PHE A 503 17.92 19.70 -3.72
C PHE A 503 17.84 20.50 -5.03
N ARG A 504 18.99 20.89 -5.58
CA ARG A 504 19.11 21.78 -6.77
C ARG A 504 18.46 23.15 -6.63
N ILE A 505 18.03 23.53 -5.42
CA ILE A 505 17.53 24.86 -5.08
C ILE A 505 18.58 25.51 -4.19
N ARG A 506 18.93 26.77 -4.45
CA ARG A 506 19.90 27.48 -3.61
C ARG A 506 19.32 27.69 -2.20
N GLU A 507 20.04 27.28 -1.17
CA GLU A 507 19.69 27.58 0.22
C GLU A 507 19.73 29.11 0.47
N PRO A 508 18.77 29.66 1.22
CA PRO A 508 18.77 31.07 1.58
C PRO A 508 19.95 31.38 2.52
N GLN A 509 20.33 32.66 2.60
CA GLN A 509 21.39 33.09 3.54
C GLN A 509 20.91 33.08 5.00
N SER A 510 19.61 33.22 5.22
CA SER A 510 18.91 33.16 6.49
C SER A 510 17.52 32.57 6.27
N TYR A 511 17.05 31.76 7.21
CA TYR A 511 15.68 31.24 7.18
C TYR A 511 14.75 32.12 8.02
N ASP A 512 13.53 32.31 7.52
CA ASP A 512 12.39 33.01 8.09
C ASP A 512 11.08 32.41 7.53
N ASP A 513 9.92 32.91 7.99
CA ASP A 513 8.62 32.37 7.60
C ASP A 513 8.36 32.42 6.07
N GLU A 514 9.04 33.30 5.34
CA GLU A 514 8.89 33.44 3.88
C GLU A 514 9.83 32.50 3.11
N THR A 515 10.88 31.96 3.74
CA THR A 515 11.94 31.21 3.04
C THR A 515 11.93 29.70 3.31
N TYR A 516 11.29 29.23 4.38
CA TYR A 516 11.12 27.80 4.62
C TYR A 516 10.31 27.13 3.50
N LEU A 517 10.79 25.99 3.01
CA LEU A 517 10.07 25.17 2.04
C LEU A 517 9.28 24.07 2.74
N ALA A 518 8.08 23.78 2.23
CA ALA A 518 7.29 22.61 2.63
C ALA A 518 7.63 21.38 1.79
N LYS A 519 8.06 21.60 0.53
CA LYS A 519 8.33 20.54 -0.43
C LYS A 519 9.43 20.95 -1.43
N SER A 520 10.22 19.97 -1.85
CA SER A 520 11.21 20.17 -2.90
C SER A 520 10.55 20.15 -4.29
N GLN A 521 11.00 21.05 -5.16
CA GLN A 521 10.66 21.01 -6.59
C GLN A 521 11.35 19.84 -7.30
N TYR A 522 12.59 19.54 -6.91
CA TYR A 522 13.40 18.50 -7.53
C TYR A 522 13.45 17.30 -6.59
N TYR A 523 13.13 16.13 -7.13
CA TYR A 523 13.28 14.89 -6.41
C TYR A 523 14.52 14.14 -6.89
N SER A 524 15.23 13.52 -5.95
CA SER A 524 16.26 12.52 -6.25
C SER A 524 16.35 11.58 -5.05
N PRO A 525 15.90 10.31 -5.20
CA PRO A 525 15.98 9.35 -4.11
C PRO A 525 17.43 9.08 -3.69
N VAL A 526 18.39 9.15 -4.61
CA VAL A 526 19.83 9.03 -4.32
C VAL A 526 20.31 10.18 -3.43
N TYR A 527 19.95 11.42 -3.78
CA TYR A 527 20.28 12.58 -2.95
C TYR A 527 19.62 12.48 -1.57
N GLU A 528 18.33 12.15 -1.53
CA GLU A 528 17.57 11.97 -0.30
C GLU A 528 18.23 10.93 0.62
N ALA A 529 18.46 9.71 0.13
CA ALA A 529 19.03 8.62 0.90
C ALA A 529 20.42 8.97 1.45
N ARG A 530 21.24 9.69 0.66
CA ARG A 530 22.54 10.20 1.10
C ARG A 530 22.39 11.24 2.21
N ILE A 531 21.56 12.27 2.03
CA ILE A 531 21.37 13.32 3.04
C ILE A 531 20.77 12.73 4.32
N ARG A 532 19.81 11.82 4.22
CA ARG A 532 19.23 11.14 5.39
C ARG A 532 20.28 10.34 6.17
N ARG A 533 21.22 9.69 5.49
CA ARG A 533 22.34 8.99 6.12
C ARG A 533 23.33 9.97 6.76
N GLU A 534 23.76 10.98 6.02
CA GLU A 534 24.78 11.96 6.47
C GLU A 534 24.28 12.82 7.64
N MET A 535 22.98 13.15 7.67
CA MET A 535 22.37 14.04 8.66
C MET A 535 21.60 13.31 9.76
N ASN A 536 21.71 11.98 9.84
CA ASN A 536 21.00 11.16 10.82
C ASN A 536 19.47 11.41 10.80
N LEU A 537 18.88 11.43 9.61
CA LEU A 537 17.43 11.56 9.39
C LEU A 537 16.77 10.21 8.99
N ARG A 538 17.44 9.08 9.21
CA ARG A 538 16.89 7.75 8.93
C ARG A 538 15.80 7.40 9.94
N GLY A 539 14.58 7.16 9.45
CA GLY A 539 13.37 7.04 10.27
C GLY A 539 13.05 8.26 11.14
N TRP A 540 13.73 9.40 10.94
CA TRP A 540 13.39 10.67 11.59
C TRP A 540 12.09 11.20 11.00
N ARG A 541 11.21 11.72 11.86
CA ARG A 541 9.84 12.10 11.53
C ARG A 541 9.62 13.58 11.81
N HIS A 542 9.18 14.33 10.82
CA HIS A 542 8.98 15.77 10.97
C HIS A 542 7.74 16.05 11.83
N GLU A 543 6.71 15.22 11.76
CA GLU A 543 5.52 15.32 12.60
C GLU A 543 5.83 15.13 14.09
N GLN A 544 6.80 14.27 14.43
CA GLN A 544 7.28 14.12 15.79
C GLN A 544 7.91 15.44 16.30
N ARG A 545 8.68 16.10 15.45
CA ARG A 545 9.25 17.41 15.78
C ARG A 545 8.16 18.49 15.83
N SER A 546 7.19 18.49 14.92
CA SER A 546 6.04 19.40 14.94
C SER A 546 5.24 19.32 16.25
N ALA A 547 5.04 18.10 16.79
CA ALA A 547 4.42 17.92 18.10
C ALA A 547 5.23 18.58 19.23
N ALA A 548 6.55 18.44 19.21
CA ALA A 548 7.43 19.13 20.16
C ALA A 548 7.42 20.65 20.01
N GLU A 549 7.33 21.17 18.78
CA GLU A 549 7.19 22.62 18.52
C GLU A 549 5.84 23.16 19.03
N CYS A 550 4.74 22.43 18.80
CA CYS A 550 3.43 22.78 19.34
C CYS A 550 3.47 22.84 20.88
N TRP A 551 4.04 21.82 21.52
CA TRP A 551 4.14 21.74 22.97
C TRP A 551 5.06 22.82 23.56
N ALA A 552 6.17 23.15 22.88
CA ALA A 552 7.05 24.24 23.28
C ALA A 552 6.36 25.61 23.24
N ASN A 553 5.41 25.79 22.32
CA ASN A 553 4.65 27.03 22.11
C ASN A 553 3.26 27.05 22.73
N HIS A 554 2.95 26.16 23.68
CA HIS A 554 1.58 25.99 24.17
C HIS A 554 0.92 27.28 24.69
N ASP A 555 1.71 28.22 25.22
CA ASP A 555 1.22 29.51 25.71
C ASP A 555 0.85 30.52 24.61
N VAL A 556 1.38 30.35 23.40
CA VAL A 556 1.29 31.37 22.32
C VAL A 556 0.57 30.87 21.07
N ILE A 557 0.46 29.56 20.87
CA ILE A 557 -0.15 28.93 19.68
C ILE A 557 -1.68 29.16 19.60
N GLY A 558 -2.28 29.62 20.70
CA GLY A 558 -3.69 29.97 20.77
C GLY A 558 -4.65 28.78 20.74
N ALA A 559 -4.19 27.56 21.07
CA ALA A 559 -5.05 26.38 21.16
C ALA A 559 -6.06 26.48 22.33
N ASN A 560 -7.29 26.00 22.14
CA ASN A 560 -8.23 25.77 23.22
C ASN A 560 -7.89 24.46 23.96
N ASP A 561 -7.59 23.41 23.21
CA ASP A 561 -7.07 22.13 23.72
C ASP A 561 -5.68 21.86 23.13
N ILE A 562 -4.63 22.25 23.86
CA ILE A 562 -3.24 22.04 23.43
C ILE A 562 -2.90 20.56 23.23
N GLU A 563 -3.45 19.66 24.05
CA GLU A 563 -3.16 18.24 23.91
C GLU A 563 -3.73 17.70 22.60
N LEU A 564 -4.93 18.16 22.19
CA LEU A 564 -5.50 17.82 20.89
C LEU A 564 -4.65 18.37 19.75
N VAL A 565 -4.23 19.65 19.80
CA VAL A 565 -3.40 20.27 18.76
C VAL A 565 -2.05 19.54 18.62
N THR A 566 -1.38 19.27 19.74
CA THR A 566 -0.11 18.54 19.77
C THR A 566 -0.27 17.11 19.22
N ARG A 567 -1.36 16.41 19.56
CA ARG A 567 -1.67 15.09 18.99
C ARG A 567 -1.85 15.17 17.47
N LEU A 568 -2.74 16.03 16.99
CA LEU A 568 -3.05 16.16 15.56
C LEU A 568 -1.82 16.52 14.73
N ALA A 569 -0.93 17.37 15.26
CA ALA A 569 0.34 17.68 14.61
C ALA A 569 1.28 16.46 14.57
N GLY A 570 1.37 15.68 15.65
CA GLY A 570 2.21 14.48 15.70
C GLY A 570 1.66 13.26 14.96
N THR A 571 0.35 13.20 14.73
CA THR A 571 -0.31 12.12 14.00
C THR A 571 -0.72 12.53 12.58
N SER A 572 -0.17 13.64 12.05
CA SER A 572 -0.49 14.17 10.72
C SER A 572 -0.19 13.18 9.59
N HIS A 573 0.71 12.21 9.79
CA HIS A 573 0.98 11.13 8.83
C HIS A 573 0.36 9.78 9.24
N GLY A 574 -0.40 9.73 10.34
CA GLY A 574 -1.03 8.53 10.88
C GLY A 574 -0.15 7.71 11.83
N HIS A 575 1.12 8.08 11.97
CA HIS A 575 2.06 7.54 12.96
C HIS A 575 1.90 8.20 14.34
N GLY A 576 2.64 7.73 15.34
CA GLY A 576 2.73 8.38 16.65
C GLY A 576 1.57 8.08 17.60
N ARG A 577 0.53 7.32 17.18
CA ARG A 577 -0.63 7.03 18.06
C ARG A 577 -0.25 6.33 19.37
N SER A 578 0.56 5.28 19.35
CA SER A 578 0.97 4.61 20.61
C SER A 578 2.19 5.29 21.24
N CYS A 579 3.25 5.47 20.46
CA CYS A 579 4.47 6.17 20.86
C CYS A 579 5.29 6.54 19.62
N PHE A 580 6.34 7.34 19.81
CA PHE A 580 7.37 7.55 18.80
C PHE A 580 8.59 6.67 19.09
N ARG A 581 9.29 6.27 18.02
CA ARG A 581 10.52 5.48 18.12
C ARG A 581 11.69 6.29 18.65
N ASP A 582 11.85 7.51 18.15
CA ASP A 582 13.01 8.34 18.44
C ASP A 582 12.78 9.12 19.74
N ASN A 583 13.79 9.19 20.60
CA ASN A 583 13.76 9.99 21.81
C ASN A 583 14.19 11.45 21.52
N ALA A 584 14.19 12.32 22.52
CA ALA A 584 14.59 13.71 22.31
C ALA A 584 16.03 13.86 21.78
N GLU A 585 16.97 13.02 22.22
CA GLU A 585 18.38 13.03 21.78
C GLU A 585 18.53 12.69 20.30
N THR A 586 17.82 11.68 19.83
CA THR A 586 17.81 11.29 18.42
C THR A 586 17.08 12.33 17.57
N LEU A 587 15.96 12.87 18.06
CA LEU A 587 15.13 13.84 17.35
C LEU A 587 15.89 15.15 17.08
N ILE A 588 16.57 15.69 18.10
CA ILE A 588 17.33 16.96 18.03
C ILE A 588 18.74 16.76 18.62
N PRO A 589 19.70 16.18 17.89
CA PRO A 589 21.04 15.92 18.39
C PRO A 589 21.79 17.20 18.81
N ARG A 590 22.82 17.05 19.67
CA ARG A 590 23.59 18.20 20.19
C ARG A 590 24.18 19.10 19.10
N TYR A 591 24.68 18.53 18.01
CA TYR A 591 25.25 19.31 16.90
C TYR A 591 24.22 20.21 16.19
N VAL A 592 22.93 19.87 16.26
CA VAL A 592 21.85 20.73 15.74
C VAL A 592 21.66 21.95 16.64
N MET A 593 21.88 21.79 17.95
CA MET A 593 21.81 22.88 18.92
C MET A 593 22.99 23.85 18.86
N GLU A 594 24.13 23.41 18.32
CA GLU A 594 25.37 24.20 18.24
C GLU A 594 25.31 25.27 17.12
N HIS A 595 24.30 25.18 16.24
CA HIS A 595 23.94 26.22 15.27
C HIS A 595 22.85 27.11 15.86
N ASP A 596 23.21 27.97 16.83
CA ASP A 596 22.22 28.74 17.60
C ASP A 596 21.53 29.85 16.77
N ASP A 597 20.23 29.91 17.01
CA ASP A 597 19.15 30.59 16.30
C ASP A 597 19.11 32.09 16.59
N THR A 598 19.23 32.94 15.56
CA THR A 598 18.76 34.33 15.62
C THR A 598 17.31 34.47 15.11
N GLY A 599 16.54 33.37 15.08
CA GLY A 599 15.16 33.32 14.62
C GLY A 599 14.11 33.59 15.71
N PRO A 600 12.84 33.82 15.34
CA PRO A 600 11.74 33.97 16.29
C PRO A 600 11.49 32.67 17.10
N ALA A 601 10.98 32.82 18.33
CA ALA A 601 10.69 31.74 19.26
C ALA A 601 9.71 30.69 18.68
N PRO A 602 9.81 29.41 19.06
CA PRO A 602 10.57 28.85 20.19
C PRO A 602 12.03 28.57 19.80
N SER A 603 12.95 28.70 20.77
CA SER A 603 14.34 28.34 20.53
C SER A 603 14.49 26.82 20.37
N ILE A 604 15.50 26.35 19.62
CA ILE A 604 15.79 24.90 19.52
C ILE A 604 15.96 24.22 20.89
N ASN A 605 16.40 24.97 21.91
CA ASN A 605 16.49 24.50 23.30
C ASN A 605 15.13 24.25 23.94
N ASP A 606 14.14 25.09 23.66
CA ASP A 606 12.76 24.92 24.15
C ASP A 606 12.09 23.73 23.47
N ILE A 607 12.29 23.58 22.16
CA ILE A 607 11.78 22.43 21.39
C ILE A 607 12.39 21.14 21.93
N ARG A 608 13.70 21.11 22.20
CA ARG A 608 14.36 19.93 22.78
C ARG A 608 13.88 19.62 24.19
N ARG A 609 13.56 20.64 25.00
CA ARG A 609 12.96 20.44 26.33
C ARG A 609 11.56 19.84 26.21
N ALA A 610 10.73 20.38 25.33
CA ALA A 610 9.41 19.83 25.03
C ALA A 610 9.49 18.39 24.52
N ALA A 611 10.43 18.07 23.62
CA ALA A 611 10.66 16.72 23.15
C ALA A 611 11.02 15.74 24.28
N ARG A 612 11.79 16.16 25.29
CA ARG A 612 12.08 15.32 26.47
C ARG A 612 10.83 15.06 27.31
N GLU A 613 10.02 16.08 27.52
CA GLU A 613 8.75 15.92 28.24
C GLU A 613 7.85 14.93 27.50
N LEU A 614 7.64 15.13 26.20
CA LEU A 614 6.79 14.31 25.36
C LEU A 614 7.30 12.86 25.26
N PHE A 615 8.54 12.66 24.82
CA PHE A 615 9.00 11.36 24.31
C PHE A 615 9.91 10.59 25.28
N ASP A 616 10.47 11.25 26.29
CA ASP A 616 11.34 10.58 27.28
C ASP A 616 10.62 10.39 28.63
N ASN A 617 9.70 11.31 28.97
CA ASN A 617 9.05 11.35 30.30
C ASN A 617 7.58 10.89 30.29
N GLY A 618 7.06 10.41 29.17
CA GLY A 618 5.71 9.82 29.10
C GLY A 618 4.57 10.81 28.88
N VAL A 619 4.85 12.09 28.56
CA VAL A 619 3.77 13.08 28.38
C VAL A 619 3.01 12.83 27.08
N TRP A 620 3.66 12.30 26.05
CA TRP A 620 3.01 11.96 24.78
C TRP A 620 1.92 10.89 24.98
N GLU A 621 2.24 9.78 25.63
CA GLU A 621 1.31 8.68 25.94
C GLU A 621 0.14 9.18 26.79
N ARG A 622 0.41 10.11 27.71
CA ARG A 622 -0.64 10.79 28.49
C ARG A 622 -1.54 11.64 27.59
N ILE A 623 -1.00 12.41 26.65
CA ILE A 623 -1.77 13.21 25.69
C ILE A 623 -2.68 12.31 24.84
N ILE A 624 -2.15 11.18 24.34
CA ILE A 624 -2.93 10.21 23.57
C ILE A 624 -4.11 9.69 24.39
N SER A 625 -3.83 9.12 25.58
CA SER A 625 -4.86 8.57 26.45
C SER A 625 -5.92 9.61 26.84
N HIS A 626 -5.49 10.82 27.20
CA HIS A 626 -6.39 11.91 27.58
C HIS A 626 -7.30 12.37 26.43
N THR A 627 -6.76 12.45 25.21
CA THR A 627 -7.55 12.85 24.04
C THR A 627 -8.48 11.73 23.58
N ASP A 628 -8.09 10.46 23.69
CA ASP A 628 -9.00 9.32 23.47
C ASP A 628 -10.16 9.30 24.47
N GLU A 629 -9.90 9.60 25.74
CA GLU A 629 -10.96 9.71 26.75
C GLU A 629 -11.93 10.87 26.48
N ARG A 630 -11.43 12.02 26.01
CA ARG A 630 -12.25 13.22 25.76
C ARG A 630 -13.07 13.14 24.47
N TYR A 631 -12.47 12.64 23.39
CA TYR A 631 -13.07 12.68 22.06
C TYR A 631 -13.49 11.30 21.53
N GLY A 632 -13.05 10.22 22.18
CA GLY A 632 -13.23 8.84 21.72
C GLY A 632 -12.28 8.47 20.58
N TYR A 633 -11.91 7.18 20.48
CA TYR A 633 -11.00 6.66 19.45
C TYR A 633 -11.41 7.08 18.02
N TRP A 634 -12.69 6.91 17.68
CA TRP A 634 -13.23 7.29 16.37
C TRP A 634 -13.36 8.80 16.20
N GLY A 635 -13.60 9.54 17.28
CA GLY A 635 -13.68 11.00 17.22
C GLY A 635 -12.32 11.60 16.88
N VAL A 636 -11.25 11.16 17.56
CA VAL A 636 -9.90 11.64 17.23
C VAL A 636 -9.46 11.15 15.85
N ALA A 637 -9.72 9.88 15.50
CA ALA A 637 -9.43 9.38 14.16
C ALA A 637 -10.12 10.17 13.06
N TYR A 638 -11.35 10.62 13.31
CA TYR A 638 -12.08 11.47 12.38
C TYR A 638 -11.43 12.85 12.22
N LEU A 639 -11.00 13.48 13.32
CA LEU A 639 -10.30 14.78 13.27
C LEU A 639 -8.95 14.67 12.58
N GLU A 640 -8.19 13.61 12.86
CA GLU A 640 -6.95 13.30 12.14
C GLU A 640 -7.21 13.09 10.64
N ALA A 641 -8.26 12.34 10.28
CA ALA A 641 -8.63 12.12 8.88
C ALA A 641 -9.01 13.42 8.15
N ILE A 642 -9.66 14.37 8.83
CA ILE A 642 -9.97 15.69 8.27
C ILE A 642 -8.67 16.45 7.96
N LEU A 643 -7.75 16.53 8.92
CA LEU A 643 -6.47 17.20 8.74
C LEU A 643 -5.65 16.53 7.62
N ARG A 644 -5.56 15.20 7.64
CA ARG A 644 -4.86 14.41 6.62
C ARG A 644 -5.45 14.59 5.23
N ALA A 645 -6.77 14.58 5.11
CA ALA A 645 -7.43 14.83 3.83
C ALA A 645 -7.12 16.25 3.31
N ALA A 646 -7.06 17.24 4.22
CA ALA A 646 -6.71 18.61 3.86
C ALA A 646 -5.25 18.70 3.37
N ASP A 647 -4.29 18.14 4.11
CA ASP A 647 -2.89 18.09 3.69
C ASP A 647 -2.72 17.34 2.37
N ILE A 648 -3.14 16.06 2.29
CA ILE A 648 -2.93 15.23 1.10
C ILE A 648 -3.45 15.89 -0.18
N THR A 649 -4.61 16.53 -0.11
CA THR A 649 -5.18 17.22 -1.28
C THR A 649 -4.47 18.54 -1.61
N ILE A 650 -3.97 19.28 -0.63
CA ILE A 650 -3.18 20.51 -0.83
C ILE A 650 -1.80 20.16 -1.40
N SER A 651 -1.15 19.18 -0.79
CA SER A 651 0.10 18.57 -1.25
C SER A 651 0.01 18.09 -2.71
N ALA A 652 -1.11 17.47 -3.10
CA ALA A 652 -1.34 17.02 -4.49
C ALA A 652 -1.55 18.18 -5.49
N GLU A 653 -2.04 19.34 -5.02
CA GLU A 653 -2.16 20.58 -5.79
C GLU A 653 -0.84 21.37 -5.89
N GLY A 654 0.20 20.95 -5.15
CA GLY A 654 1.48 21.64 -5.09
C GLY A 654 1.40 23.00 -4.42
N ARG A 655 0.66 23.09 -3.31
CA ARG A 655 0.51 24.31 -2.50
C ARG A 655 0.94 24.09 -1.08
#